data_AF-F4HLM3-F1
#
_entry.id   AF-F4HLM3-F1
#
_cell.length_a   1.000
_cell.length_b   1.000
_cell.length_c   1.000
_cell.angle_alpha   90.00
_cell.angle_beta   90.00
_cell.angle_gamma   90.00
#
_symmetry.space_group_name_H-M   'P 1'
#
loop_
_entity.id
_entity.type
_entity.pdbx_description
1 polymer ?
#
loop_
_entity_poly.entity_id
_entity_poly.type
_entity_poly.pdbx_seq_one_letter_code
_entity_poly.pdbx_strand_id
1 'polypeptide(L)'
;MRVFTYMLILLIITATPASAINMLDYSVDMVKKMGELSKTKDLSLMIFALSLAFNRSENLTTEDVWKLVDLLIERQNSDGGWGYFYGSISSVPDTSFALIGLSKAKGVFYNDINKRVKIEKAVRRGIIYLKEAFNGEGWGYLPGMPSDYRSTLLASAALSMLGEGLSYVSESYNVIRDEIPDDPFMVYLWILVTKTVTGEIPEKAIEKLKEMRKDEGELAASTYALLEFEGLTFDTAMSLLELEEYRETWSDPYYPIYTAMAFSLVSEKRIRREELSEICSILSELQNGDGGWGVYSGVSSNVMVTYYVLNSFKRCNPKSETVKKALHFMRIRMQEIGNEVKMDRHLRKEYLYALLSLIEYNNLTKSEKEEAISLIMSSTWKDNLGKQPVIVALAVKALLELGIPSNSSIIEENLKWLEKMKIEGGWGFTFETPYVEWYLAPTYPETVEVFNALLPILGRDRLKDTIELMKKEAPTVEWVKLYTYTTLLKLREKPSWEVDIPSNYKRSPLLDAMLIRYYTLSPEVAWTNIHTVFSEFMNRKIEIRTMHSKLGILISRGLAATLNSNTKLEVVRSIVVPETGYYVIVAPIGEVDPSVYNRRITIQAEAGKVTIDGIPLNGEGNLVIIPGENREGALLFVLYNGKNVDRLAEIMFDPRILRYLHGKAVIVRWYDRNNDGEVEMKEIDVKFL
;
A
#
# COMPACT_ATOMS: atom_id res chain seq x y z
N MET A 1 43.32 32.40 -0.67
CA MET A 1 43.11 31.17 -1.48
C MET A 1 42.76 29.96 -0.62
N ARG A 2 43.59 29.52 0.34
CA ARG A 2 43.25 28.37 1.24
C ARG A 2 41.95 28.54 2.04
N VAL A 3 41.64 29.74 2.55
CA VAL A 3 40.39 30.00 3.30
C VAL A 3 39.14 29.90 2.40
N PHE A 4 39.26 30.27 1.12
CA PHE A 4 38.16 30.17 0.16
C PHE A 4 37.91 28.71 -0.24
N THR A 5 38.96 27.91 -0.38
CA THR A 5 38.85 26.46 -0.61
C THR A 5 38.23 25.73 0.59
N TYR A 6 38.57 26.12 1.82
CA TYR A 6 37.93 25.57 3.02
C TYR A 6 36.46 25.99 3.17
N MET A 7 36.10 27.23 2.82
CA MET A 7 34.68 27.65 2.79
C MET A 7 33.88 26.91 1.71
N LEU A 8 34.45 26.69 0.52
CA LEU A 8 33.75 25.98 -0.57
C LEU A 8 33.55 24.50 -0.22
N ILE A 9 34.56 23.87 0.39
CA ILE A 9 34.47 22.49 0.90
C ILE A 9 33.47 22.42 2.07
N LEU A 10 33.41 23.43 2.96
CA LEU A 10 32.42 23.49 4.03
C LEU A 10 31.00 23.69 3.49
N LEU A 11 30.80 24.49 2.44
CA LEU A 11 29.51 24.72 1.77
C LEU A 11 29.01 23.45 1.04
N ILE A 12 29.91 22.71 0.39
CA ILE A 12 29.61 21.41 -0.22
C ILE A 12 29.29 20.34 0.85
N ILE A 13 29.87 20.46 2.05
CA ILE A 13 29.59 19.56 3.18
C ILE A 13 28.30 19.96 3.94
N THR A 14 27.85 21.22 3.87
CA THR A 14 26.57 21.67 4.46
C THR A 14 25.38 21.60 3.53
N ALA A 15 25.58 21.34 2.23
CA ALA A 15 24.50 20.93 1.33
C ALA A 15 24.07 19.53 1.73
N THR A 16 23.31 19.44 2.83
CA THR A 16 22.69 18.18 3.22
C THR A 16 21.89 17.69 2.02
N PRO A 17 22.14 16.45 1.56
CA PRO A 17 21.39 15.89 0.46
C PRO A 17 19.89 16.04 0.77
N ALA A 18 19.17 16.81 -0.06
CA ALA A 18 17.73 16.94 0.09
C ALA A 18 17.16 15.52 0.00
N SER A 19 16.37 15.09 1.01
CA SER A 19 15.55 13.90 0.81
C SER A 19 14.49 14.22 -0.24
N ALA A 20 13.93 13.21 -0.89
CA ALA A 20 12.80 13.40 -1.80
C ALA A 20 11.65 14.20 -1.13
N ILE A 21 11.46 14.00 0.19
CA ILE A 21 10.53 14.79 1.01
C ILE A 21 10.95 16.26 1.11
N ASN A 22 12.22 16.55 1.39
CA ASN A 22 12.68 17.94 1.48
C ASN A 22 12.46 18.70 0.17
N MET A 23 12.67 18.04 -0.97
CA MET A 23 12.43 18.64 -2.28
C MET A 23 10.92 18.75 -2.59
N LEU A 24 10.12 17.77 -2.19
CA LEU A 24 8.66 17.84 -2.26
C LEU A 24 8.12 19.01 -1.43
N ASP A 25 8.52 19.11 -0.16
CA ASP A 25 8.09 20.16 0.77
C ASP A 25 8.48 21.55 0.24
N TYR A 26 9.71 21.70 -0.24
CA TYR A 26 10.17 22.92 -0.90
C TYR A 26 9.27 23.27 -2.10
N SER A 27 9.03 22.30 -2.98
CA SER A 27 8.25 22.52 -4.21
C SER A 27 6.80 22.85 -3.90
N VAL A 28 6.19 22.16 -2.93
CA VAL A 28 4.84 22.45 -2.42
C VAL A 28 4.77 23.86 -1.87
N ASP A 29 5.74 24.29 -1.06
CA ASP A 29 5.77 25.64 -0.53
C ASP A 29 5.91 26.70 -1.63
N MET A 30 6.70 26.42 -2.67
CA MET A 30 6.79 27.30 -3.84
C MET A 30 5.45 27.37 -4.57
N VAL A 31 4.82 26.24 -4.86
CA VAL A 31 3.50 26.19 -5.51
C VAL A 31 2.47 26.98 -4.70
N LYS A 32 2.43 26.83 -3.37
CA LYS A 32 1.53 27.62 -2.50
C LYS A 32 1.79 29.14 -2.59
N LYS A 33 3.05 29.54 -2.77
CA LYS A 33 3.47 30.95 -2.87
C LYS A 33 3.26 31.57 -4.26
N MET A 34 3.06 30.76 -5.31
CA MET A 34 2.77 31.27 -6.66
C MET A 34 1.48 32.09 -6.75
N GLY A 35 0.65 32.07 -5.70
CA GLY A 35 -0.53 32.92 -5.58
C GLY A 35 -1.66 32.48 -6.51
N GLU A 36 -2.72 33.29 -6.56
CA GLU A 36 -3.87 33.01 -7.42
C GLU A 36 -3.56 33.39 -8.86
N LEU A 37 -3.16 32.40 -9.66
CA LEU A 37 -2.88 32.60 -11.07
C LEU A 37 -4.16 32.90 -11.85
N SER A 38 -4.05 33.78 -12.84
CA SER A 38 -5.19 34.25 -13.64
C SER A 38 -5.67 33.21 -14.66
N LYS A 39 -4.78 32.32 -15.12
CA LYS A 39 -5.07 31.34 -16.16
C LYS A 39 -5.63 30.03 -15.59
N THR A 40 -6.63 29.48 -16.25
CA THR A 40 -7.25 28.20 -15.86
C THR A 40 -6.26 27.04 -15.91
N LYS A 41 -5.40 26.98 -16.95
CA LYS A 41 -4.32 25.98 -17.07
C LYS A 41 -3.47 25.94 -15.80
N ASP A 42 -2.94 27.09 -15.39
CA ASP A 42 -1.95 27.14 -14.31
C ASP A 42 -2.58 26.75 -12.96
N LEU A 43 -3.76 27.29 -12.66
CA LEU A 43 -4.54 26.90 -11.48
C LEU A 43 -4.82 25.39 -11.43
N SER A 44 -5.15 24.81 -12.58
CA SER A 44 -5.43 23.37 -12.69
C SER A 44 -4.20 22.51 -12.45
N LEU A 45 -3.04 22.92 -12.96
CA LEU A 45 -1.77 22.22 -12.75
C LEU A 45 -1.31 22.34 -11.28
N MET A 46 -1.51 23.49 -10.62
CA MET A 46 -1.26 23.64 -9.19
C MET A 46 -2.15 22.70 -8.37
N ILE A 47 -3.46 22.65 -8.66
CA ILE A 47 -4.39 21.71 -8.01
C ILE A 47 -3.93 20.27 -8.21
N PHE A 48 -3.52 19.91 -9.42
CA PHE A 48 -3.02 18.58 -9.72
C PHE A 48 -1.79 18.24 -8.87
N ALA A 49 -0.79 19.12 -8.85
CA ALA A 49 0.46 18.93 -8.11
C ALA A 49 0.21 18.81 -6.60
N LEU A 50 -0.54 19.74 -6.01
CA LEU A 50 -0.86 19.69 -4.58
C LEU A 50 -1.74 18.49 -4.23
N SER A 51 -2.67 18.10 -5.10
CA SER A 51 -3.49 16.89 -4.86
C SER A 51 -2.65 15.62 -4.86
N LEU A 52 -1.61 15.55 -5.70
CA LEU A 52 -0.64 14.45 -5.66
C LEU A 52 0.22 14.51 -4.39
N ALA A 53 0.64 15.69 -3.96
CA ALA A 53 1.47 15.87 -2.76
C ALA A 53 0.71 15.67 -1.44
N PHE A 54 -0.62 15.61 -1.49
CA PHE A 54 -1.46 15.47 -0.29
C PHE A 54 -1.15 14.18 0.48
N ASN A 55 -1.03 14.31 1.81
CA ASN A 55 -0.54 13.29 2.74
C ASN A 55 0.92 12.85 2.53
N ARG A 56 1.71 13.49 1.66
CA ARG A 56 3.14 13.19 1.45
C ARG A 56 4.04 14.33 1.94
N SER A 57 3.57 15.57 1.85
CA SER A 57 4.27 16.77 2.32
C SER A 57 3.86 17.17 3.74
N GLU A 58 4.80 17.64 4.57
CA GLU A 58 4.50 18.19 5.92
C GLU A 58 3.75 19.52 5.87
N ASN A 59 4.03 20.31 4.84
CA ASN A 59 3.58 21.70 4.75
C ASN A 59 2.24 21.84 4.01
N LEU A 60 1.58 20.72 3.70
CA LEU A 60 0.35 20.70 2.92
C LEU A 60 -0.84 20.21 3.73
N THR A 61 -1.84 21.08 3.85
CA THR A 61 -3.12 20.77 4.50
C THR A 61 -4.23 20.52 3.47
N THR A 62 -5.34 19.93 3.90
CA THR A 62 -6.56 19.81 3.09
C THR A 62 -7.10 21.19 2.66
N GLU A 63 -6.93 22.20 3.50
CA GLU A 63 -7.44 23.55 3.24
C GLU A 63 -6.61 24.28 2.19
N ASP A 64 -5.30 24.06 2.15
CA ASP A 64 -4.42 24.60 1.10
C ASP A 64 -4.87 24.13 -0.30
N VAL A 65 -5.21 22.83 -0.43
CA VAL A 65 -5.74 22.28 -1.69
C VAL A 65 -7.15 22.81 -1.96
N TRP A 66 -8.00 22.86 -0.93
CA TRP A 66 -9.39 23.27 -1.07
C TRP A 66 -9.52 24.70 -1.57
N LYS A 67 -8.69 25.63 -1.08
CA LYS A 67 -8.70 27.02 -1.52
C LYS A 67 -8.59 27.15 -3.05
N LEU A 68 -7.69 26.40 -3.67
CA LEU A 68 -7.51 26.43 -5.13
C LEU A 68 -8.66 25.72 -5.86
N VAL A 69 -9.15 24.61 -5.31
CA VAL A 69 -10.26 23.84 -5.87
C VAL A 69 -11.55 24.65 -5.86
N ASP A 70 -11.89 25.28 -4.75
CA ASP A 70 -13.10 26.11 -4.60
C ASP A 70 -13.01 27.31 -5.57
N LEU A 71 -11.84 27.97 -5.66
CA LEU A 71 -11.60 29.03 -6.64
C LEU A 71 -11.79 28.55 -8.09
N LEU A 72 -11.28 27.36 -8.46
CA LEU A 72 -11.49 26.82 -9.80
C LEU A 72 -12.97 26.52 -10.06
N ILE A 73 -13.71 26.00 -9.08
CA ILE A 73 -15.16 25.73 -9.18
C ILE A 73 -15.95 27.03 -9.34
N GLU A 74 -15.62 28.07 -8.58
CA GLU A 74 -16.26 29.40 -8.69
C GLU A 74 -16.04 30.05 -10.05
N ARG A 75 -14.93 29.71 -10.73
CA ARG A 75 -14.63 30.18 -12.08
C ARG A 75 -15.35 29.41 -13.20
N GLN A 76 -16.12 28.36 -12.88
CA GLN A 76 -16.87 27.59 -13.89
C GLN A 76 -18.03 28.42 -14.46
N ASN A 77 -18.10 28.53 -15.78
CA ASN A 77 -19.16 29.26 -16.47
C ASN A 77 -20.53 28.57 -16.35
N SER A 78 -21.60 29.27 -16.71
CA SER A 78 -22.98 28.74 -16.65
C SER A 78 -23.21 27.55 -17.58
N ASP A 79 -22.50 27.50 -18.71
CA ASP A 79 -22.48 26.37 -19.66
C ASP A 79 -21.73 25.13 -19.14
N GLY A 80 -21.08 25.24 -17.97
CA GLY A 80 -20.32 24.14 -17.36
C GLY A 80 -18.87 24.03 -17.82
N GLY A 81 -18.44 24.83 -18.80
CA GLY A 81 -17.05 24.90 -19.21
C GLY A 81 -16.22 25.91 -18.40
N TRP A 82 -14.94 26.00 -18.75
CA TRP A 82 -14.00 27.02 -18.31
C TRP A 82 -13.35 27.68 -19.51
N GLY A 83 -13.10 28.98 -19.42
CA GLY A 83 -12.32 29.73 -20.39
C GLY A 83 -10.88 29.95 -19.94
N TYR A 84 -10.10 30.66 -20.75
CA TYR A 84 -8.68 30.95 -20.52
C TYR A 84 -8.39 31.62 -19.16
N PHE A 85 -9.24 32.56 -18.75
CA PHE A 85 -9.27 33.18 -17.41
C PHE A 85 -10.72 33.37 -16.93
N TYR A 86 -10.89 33.81 -15.68
CA TYR A 86 -12.22 34.01 -15.09
C TYR A 86 -13.12 34.94 -15.93
N GLY A 87 -14.33 34.45 -16.27
CA GLY A 87 -15.31 35.20 -17.06
C GLY A 87 -15.08 35.21 -18.58
N SER A 88 -14.02 34.56 -19.07
CA SER A 88 -13.84 34.34 -20.50
C SER A 88 -14.73 33.20 -21.02
N ILE A 89 -15.00 33.19 -22.32
CA ILE A 89 -15.82 32.15 -22.99
C ILE A 89 -15.19 30.79 -22.77
N SER A 90 -16.02 29.78 -22.46
CA SER A 90 -15.57 28.41 -22.28
C SER A 90 -14.90 27.88 -23.54
N SER A 91 -13.76 27.20 -23.37
CA SER A 91 -13.02 26.54 -24.45
C SER A 91 -12.82 25.05 -24.12
N VAL A 92 -12.57 24.22 -25.14
CA VAL A 92 -12.25 22.81 -24.91
C VAL A 92 -10.93 22.64 -24.15
N PRO A 93 -9.81 23.31 -24.52
CA PRO A 93 -8.55 23.16 -23.79
C PRO A 93 -8.64 23.54 -22.32
N ASP A 94 -9.25 24.68 -21.99
CA ASP A 94 -9.30 25.18 -20.61
C ASP A 94 -10.26 24.36 -19.74
N THR A 95 -11.40 23.94 -20.30
CA THR A 95 -12.30 22.98 -19.64
C THR A 95 -11.59 21.67 -19.35
N SER A 96 -10.79 21.19 -20.30
CA SER A 96 -10.03 19.94 -20.14
C SER A 96 -8.97 20.04 -19.04
N PHE A 97 -8.21 21.15 -18.98
CA PHE A 97 -7.27 21.39 -17.88
C PHE A 97 -7.98 21.42 -16.52
N ALA A 98 -9.11 22.13 -16.41
CA ALA A 98 -9.88 22.19 -15.18
C ALA A 98 -10.31 20.78 -14.71
N LEU A 99 -10.80 19.96 -15.64
CA LEU A 99 -11.18 18.57 -15.37
C LEU A 99 -9.98 17.70 -14.97
N ILE A 100 -8.82 17.86 -15.62
CA ILE A 100 -7.58 17.17 -15.28
C ILE A 100 -7.18 17.49 -13.82
N GLY A 101 -7.19 18.75 -13.42
CA GLY A 101 -6.90 19.15 -12.03
C GLY A 101 -7.90 18.57 -11.03
N LEU A 102 -9.21 18.72 -11.31
CA LEU A 102 -10.28 18.22 -10.44
C LEU A 102 -10.30 16.69 -10.31
N SER A 103 -9.83 15.96 -11.34
CA SER A 103 -9.75 14.50 -11.30
C SER A 103 -8.87 14.00 -10.15
N LYS A 104 -7.74 14.67 -9.89
CA LYS A 104 -6.84 14.35 -8.76
C LYS A 104 -7.38 14.86 -7.43
N ALA A 105 -8.00 16.05 -7.41
CA ALA A 105 -8.54 16.64 -6.19
C ALA A 105 -9.64 15.80 -5.53
N LYS A 106 -10.41 15.02 -6.32
CA LYS A 106 -11.46 14.12 -5.79
C LYS A 106 -10.94 13.17 -4.70
N GLY A 107 -9.71 12.69 -4.82
CA GLY A 107 -9.10 11.77 -3.85
C GLY A 107 -8.74 12.43 -2.51
N VAL A 108 -8.48 13.73 -2.49
CA VAL A 108 -8.10 14.50 -1.28
C VAL A 108 -9.28 14.61 -0.31
N PHE A 109 -10.49 14.82 -0.82
CA PHE A 109 -11.68 15.13 -0.03
C PHE A 109 -12.59 13.91 0.20
N TYR A 110 -12.05 12.70 0.20
CA TYR A 110 -12.85 11.48 0.34
C TYR A 110 -13.64 11.41 1.67
N ASN A 111 -13.11 12.05 2.73
CA ASN A 111 -13.75 12.16 4.05
C ASN A 111 -14.67 13.38 4.21
N ASP A 112 -14.61 14.36 3.31
CA ASP A 112 -15.47 15.56 3.37
C ASP A 112 -16.54 15.47 2.27
N ILE A 113 -17.70 14.95 2.65
CA ILE A 113 -18.82 14.70 1.72
C ILE A 113 -19.23 15.98 1.00
N ASN A 114 -19.23 17.14 1.67
CA ASN A 114 -19.69 18.40 1.10
C ASN A 114 -18.73 18.90 0.03
N LYS A 115 -17.42 18.93 0.34
CA LYS A 115 -16.38 19.31 -0.63
C LYS A 115 -16.36 18.36 -1.83
N ARG A 116 -16.48 17.05 -1.58
CA ARG A 116 -16.53 16.02 -2.63
C ARG A 116 -17.73 16.20 -3.58
N VAL A 117 -18.93 16.43 -3.04
CA VAL A 117 -20.14 16.62 -3.85
C VAL A 117 -20.02 17.89 -4.72
N LYS A 118 -19.44 18.97 -4.20
CA LYS A 118 -19.16 20.18 -4.99
C LYS A 118 -18.25 19.88 -6.19
N ILE A 119 -17.14 19.16 -5.96
CA ILE A 119 -16.21 18.74 -7.02
C ILE A 119 -16.93 17.88 -8.06
N GLU A 120 -17.68 16.86 -7.62
CA GLU A 120 -18.39 15.93 -8.51
C GLU A 120 -19.44 16.67 -9.38
N LYS A 121 -20.14 17.65 -8.82
CA LYS A 121 -21.08 18.49 -9.57
C LYS A 121 -20.37 19.33 -10.64
N ALA A 122 -19.24 19.95 -10.30
CA ALA A 122 -18.46 20.76 -11.24
C ALA A 122 -17.88 19.88 -12.38
N VAL A 123 -17.29 18.73 -12.03
CA VAL A 123 -16.76 17.74 -12.99
C VAL A 123 -17.85 17.28 -13.94
N ARG A 124 -19.04 16.92 -13.43
CA ARG A 124 -20.15 16.46 -14.26
C ARG A 124 -20.57 17.50 -15.30
N ARG A 125 -20.64 18.78 -14.91
CA ARG A 125 -20.97 19.88 -15.83
C ARG A 125 -19.90 20.06 -16.90
N GLY A 126 -18.61 19.98 -16.54
CA GLY A 126 -17.52 20.04 -17.51
C GLY A 126 -17.51 18.88 -18.50
N ILE A 127 -17.81 17.66 -18.04
CA ILE A 127 -17.96 16.50 -18.94
C ILE A 127 -19.10 16.72 -19.93
N ILE A 128 -20.23 17.28 -19.50
CA ILE A 128 -21.36 17.60 -20.39
C ILE A 128 -20.92 18.60 -21.46
N TYR A 129 -20.24 19.68 -21.07
CA TYR A 129 -19.68 20.66 -22.01
C TYR A 129 -18.76 19.99 -23.06
N LEU A 130 -17.83 19.13 -22.63
CA LEU A 130 -16.94 18.42 -23.57
C LEU A 130 -17.72 17.50 -24.52
N LYS A 131 -18.74 16.77 -24.03
CA LYS A 131 -19.57 15.90 -24.87
C LYS A 131 -20.37 16.69 -25.90
N GLU A 132 -20.90 17.85 -25.53
CA GLU A 132 -21.62 18.74 -26.45
C GLU A 132 -20.69 19.43 -27.46
N ALA A 133 -19.43 19.67 -27.11
CA ALA A 133 -18.43 20.25 -27.98
C ALA A 133 -17.84 19.26 -29.01
N PHE A 134 -18.09 17.96 -28.86
CA PHE A 134 -17.58 16.92 -29.76
C PHE A 134 -18.29 17.00 -31.13
N ASN A 135 -17.54 17.05 -32.22
CA ASN A 135 -18.07 17.25 -33.57
C ASN A 135 -18.27 15.95 -34.38
N GLY A 136 -18.07 14.78 -33.75
CA GLY A 136 -18.17 13.45 -34.37
C GLY A 136 -16.82 12.83 -34.75
N GLU A 137 -15.77 13.65 -34.91
CA GLU A 137 -14.41 13.18 -35.16
C GLU A 137 -13.48 13.51 -34.00
N GLY A 138 -13.66 14.65 -33.35
CA GLY A 138 -12.77 15.13 -32.30
C GLY A 138 -13.29 16.42 -31.70
N TRP A 139 -12.36 17.25 -31.23
CA TRP A 139 -12.68 18.57 -30.68
C TRP A 139 -11.84 19.65 -31.36
N GLY A 140 -12.50 20.76 -31.67
CA GLY A 140 -11.84 22.03 -31.94
C GLY A 140 -11.72 22.90 -30.69
N TYR A 141 -11.06 24.05 -30.81
CA TYR A 141 -10.86 24.98 -29.70
C TYR A 141 -12.17 25.45 -29.03
N LEU A 142 -13.20 25.75 -29.83
CA LEU A 142 -14.56 26.07 -29.37
C LEU A 142 -15.57 25.03 -29.90
N PRO A 143 -16.73 24.88 -29.25
CA PRO A 143 -17.84 24.08 -29.78
C PRO A 143 -18.19 24.46 -31.22
N GLY A 144 -18.32 23.46 -32.09
CA GLY A 144 -18.64 23.62 -33.51
C GLY A 144 -17.45 23.95 -34.42
N MET A 145 -16.24 24.11 -33.89
CA MET A 145 -15.03 24.22 -34.72
C MET A 145 -14.58 22.85 -35.24
N PRO A 146 -13.86 22.80 -36.39
CA PRO A 146 -13.20 21.58 -36.87
C PRO A 146 -12.25 21.01 -35.82
N SER A 147 -12.07 19.70 -35.84
CA SER A 147 -11.15 19.01 -34.91
C SER A 147 -9.73 19.52 -35.08
N ASP A 148 -9.07 19.83 -33.97
CA ASP A 148 -7.66 20.14 -33.93
C ASP A 148 -6.94 19.21 -32.95
N TYR A 149 -5.64 18.99 -33.20
CA TYR A 149 -4.83 18.06 -32.44
C TYR A 149 -4.82 18.38 -30.93
N ARG A 150 -4.60 19.64 -30.57
CA ARG A 150 -4.40 20.05 -29.18
C ARG A 150 -5.68 19.93 -28.37
N SER A 151 -6.80 20.43 -28.89
CA SER A 151 -8.10 20.37 -28.23
C SER A 151 -8.58 18.93 -28.10
N THR A 152 -8.36 18.12 -29.13
CA THR A 152 -8.70 16.70 -29.10
C THR A 152 -7.90 15.93 -28.08
N LEU A 153 -6.57 16.11 -28.04
CA LEU A 153 -5.71 15.46 -27.06
C LEU A 153 -6.10 15.80 -25.61
N LEU A 154 -6.33 17.09 -25.33
CA LEU A 154 -6.69 17.53 -23.98
C LEU A 154 -8.05 16.99 -23.53
N ALA A 155 -9.07 17.06 -24.39
CA ALA A 155 -10.40 16.53 -24.08
C ALA A 155 -10.35 15.02 -23.83
N SER A 156 -9.67 14.28 -24.72
CA SER A 156 -9.50 12.84 -24.58
C SER A 156 -8.76 12.45 -23.31
N ALA A 157 -7.71 13.19 -22.94
CA ALA A 157 -6.97 12.93 -21.71
C ALA A 157 -7.80 13.22 -20.46
N ALA A 158 -8.53 14.34 -20.43
CA ALA A 158 -9.41 14.68 -19.31
C ALA A 158 -10.48 13.59 -19.08
N LEU A 159 -11.13 13.14 -20.15
CA LEU A 159 -12.12 12.06 -20.09
C LEU A 159 -11.50 10.73 -19.64
N SER A 160 -10.31 10.38 -20.17
CA SER A 160 -9.58 9.18 -19.79
C SER A 160 -9.20 9.17 -18.31
N MET A 161 -8.71 10.29 -17.77
CA MET A 161 -8.38 10.44 -16.34
C MET A 161 -9.58 10.30 -15.42
N LEU A 162 -10.77 10.71 -15.89
CA LEU A 162 -12.02 10.59 -15.15
C LEU A 162 -12.66 9.21 -15.26
N GLY A 163 -12.16 8.34 -16.14
CA GLY A 163 -12.75 7.04 -16.44
C GLY A 163 -14.10 7.15 -17.17
N GLU A 164 -14.30 8.22 -17.94
CA GLU A 164 -15.56 8.59 -18.56
C GLU A 164 -15.41 8.72 -20.08
N GLY A 165 -16.50 8.54 -20.82
CA GLY A 165 -16.53 8.90 -22.25
C GLY A 165 -15.62 8.08 -23.16
N LEU A 166 -15.35 6.81 -22.84
CA LEU A 166 -14.45 5.93 -23.62
C LEU A 166 -14.79 5.86 -25.12
N SER A 167 -16.06 5.94 -25.50
CA SER A 167 -16.47 5.98 -26.91
C SER A 167 -15.92 7.22 -27.63
N TYR A 168 -16.07 8.42 -27.04
CA TYR A 168 -15.55 9.67 -27.60
C TYR A 168 -14.02 9.66 -27.69
N VAL A 169 -13.36 9.11 -26.66
CA VAL A 169 -11.89 8.96 -26.64
C VAL A 169 -11.43 8.03 -27.77
N SER A 170 -12.12 6.91 -27.97
CA SER A 170 -11.77 5.94 -29.00
C SER A 170 -12.02 6.47 -30.42
N GLU A 171 -13.14 7.15 -30.64
CA GLU A 171 -13.50 7.75 -31.93
C GLU A 171 -12.51 8.85 -32.34
N SER A 172 -12.09 9.68 -31.38
CA SER A 172 -11.18 10.80 -31.61
C SER A 172 -9.70 10.43 -31.73
N TYR A 173 -9.34 9.19 -31.40
CA TYR A 173 -7.94 8.77 -31.38
C TYR A 173 -7.26 8.90 -32.75
N ASN A 174 -8.01 8.76 -33.85
CA ASN A 174 -7.49 8.93 -35.21
C ASN A 174 -6.92 10.34 -35.48
N VAL A 175 -7.40 11.37 -34.77
CA VAL A 175 -6.93 12.76 -34.93
C VAL A 175 -5.52 12.95 -34.32
N ILE A 176 -5.16 12.16 -33.31
CA ILE A 176 -3.95 12.40 -32.48
C ILE A 176 -2.93 11.26 -32.54
N ARG A 177 -3.27 10.07 -33.04
CA ARG A 177 -2.43 8.87 -32.94
C ARG A 177 -1.09 8.94 -33.67
N ASP A 178 -0.99 9.75 -34.73
CA ASP A 178 0.14 9.71 -35.68
C ASP A 178 1.25 10.72 -35.32
N GLU A 179 1.01 11.63 -34.37
CA GLU A 179 1.93 12.69 -33.97
C GLU A 179 2.15 12.68 -32.44
N ILE A 180 3.41 12.59 -32.00
CA ILE A 180 3.78 12.68 -30.59
C ILE A 180 4.14 14.14 -30.27
N PRO A 181 3.53 14.79 -29.25
CA PRO A 181 3.77 16.20 -28.93
C PRO A 181 5.23 16.54 -28.60
N ASP A 182 5.60 17.81 -28.72
CA ASP A 182 6.93 18.33 -28.33
C ASP A 182 6.98 18.95 -26.92
N ASP A 183 5.86 18.97 -26.21
CA ASP A 183 5.77 19.38 -24.80
C ASP A 183 5.67 18.12 -23.92
N PRO A 184 6.50 17.97 -22.87
CA PRO A 184 6.60 16.72 -22.11
C PRO A 184 5.30 16.39 -21.35
N PHE A 185 4.57 17.41 -20.87
CA PHE A 185 3.28 17.19 -20.23
C PHE A 185 2.21 16.78 -21.25
N MET A 186 2.24 17.32 -22.48
CA MET A 186 1.38 16.85 -23.56
C MET A 186 1.74 15.44 -24.00
N VAL A 187 3.02 15.05 -24.04
CA VAL A 187 3.45 13.66 -24.28
C VAL A 187 2.88 12.73 -23.20
N TYR A 188 2.93 13.14 -21.93
CA TYR A 188 2.30 12.42 -20.82
C TYR A 188 0.81 12.16 -21.08
N LEU A 189 0.05 13.19 -21.46
CA LEU A 189 -1.37 13.07 -21.77
C LEU A 189 -1.62 12.19 -23.00
N TRP A 190 -0.74 12.25 -24.00
CA TRP A 190 -0.85 11.43 -25.21
C TRP A 190 -0.61 9.95 -24.93
N ILE A 191 0.38 9.61 -24.10
CA ILE A 191 0.62 8.23 -23.65
C ILE A 191 -0.60 7.72 -22.87
N LEU A 192 -1.16 8.55 -21.98
CA LEU A 192 -2.36 8.20 -21.22
C LEU A 192 -3.52 7.82 -22.14
N VAL A 193 -3.85 8.68 -23.12
CA VAL A 193 -4.93 8.42 -24.08
C VAL A 193 -4.65 7.17 -24.91
N THR A 194 -3.43 7.03 -25.43
CA THR A 194 -3.02 5.86 -26.21
C THR A 194 -3.18 4.57 -25.41
N LYS A 195 -2.73 4.56 -24.15
CA LYS A 195 -2.90 3.41 -23.25
C LYS A 195 -4.37 3.11 -22.97
N THR A 196 -5.21 4.13 -22.82
CA THR A 196 -6.66 3.94 -22.62
C THR A 196 -7.33 3.29 -23.84
N VAL A 197 -6.92 3.63 -25.05
CA VAL A 197 -7.52 3.09 -26.29
C VAL A 197 -6.92 1.74 -26.70
N THR A 198 -5.60 1.60 -26.63
CA THR A 198 -4.85 0.44 -27.15
C THR A 198 -4.50 -0.59 -26.09
N GLY A 199 -4.47 -0.20 -24.82
CA GLY A 199 -3.94 -1.01 -23.72
C GLY A 199 -2.42 -0.94 -23.55
N GLU A 200 -1.70 -0.26 -24.45
CA GLU A 200 -0.23 -0.29 -24.53
C GLU A 200 0.40 1.09 -24.29
N ILE A 201 1.65 1.09 -23.79
CA ILE A 201 2.48 2.29 -23.63
C ILE A 201 3.49 2.34 -24.78
N PRO A 202 3.44 3.34 -25.68
CA PRO A 202 4.32 3.37 -26.84
C PRO A 202 5.78 3.65 -26.46
N GLU A 203 6.69 2.71 -26.75
CA GLU A 203 8.13 2.82 -26.44
C GLU A 203 8.77 4.09 -27.02
N LYS A 204 8.39 4.49 -28.25
CA LYS A 204 8.91 5.72 -28.89
C LYS A 204 8.61 6.98 -28.09
N ALA A 205 7.47 7.02 -27.39
CA ALA A 205 7.11 8.18 -26.57
C ALA A 205 7.91 8.22 -25.26
N ILE A 206 8.22 7.04 -24.70
CA ILE A 206 9.11 6.90 -23.55
C ILE A 206 10.54 7.36 -23.90
N GLU A 207 11.08 6.89 -25.03
CA GLU A 207 12.41 7.32 -25.49
C GLU A 207 12.44 8.83 -25.76
N LYS A 208 11.39 9.39 -26.38
CA LYS A 208 11.27 10.85 -26.55
C LYS A 208 11.32 11.58 -25.20
N LEU A 209 10.60 11.13 -24.17
CA LEU A 209 10.63 11.74 -22.84
C LEU A 209 12.02 11.71 -22.20
N LYS A 210 12.81 10.64 -22.39
CA LYS A 210 14.18 10.54 -21.85
C LYS A 210 15.13 11.60 -22.42
N GLU A 211 14.89 12.03 -23.66
CA GLU A 211 15.67 13.04 -24.38
C GLU A 211 15.24 14.49 -24.05
N MET A 212 14.05 14.69 -23.46
CA MET A 212 13.48 16.01 -23.17
C MET A 212 14.06 16.63 -21.89
N ARG A 213 15.09 17.46 -22.07
CA ARG A 213 15.87 18.11 -21.00
C ARG A 213 16.34 19.54 -21.36
N LYS A 214 15.59 20.29 -22.17
CA LYS A 214 16.04 21.62 -22.63
C LYS A 214 16.22 22.65 -21.52
N ASP A 215 15.34 22.60 -20.52
CA ASP A 215 15.35 23.45 -19.32
C ASP A 215 14.79 22.65 -18.13
N GLU A 216 14.87 23.24 -16.94
CA GLU A 216 14.43 22.61 -15.70
C GLU A 216 12.93 22.31 -15.65
N GLY A 217 12.09 23.09 -16.34
CA GLY A 217 10.65 22.84 -16.46
C GLY A 217 10.36 21.62 -17.33
N GLU A 218 11.05 21.53 -18.48
CA GLU A 218 10.96 20.40 -19.41
C GLU A 218 11.45 19.11 -18.73
N LEU A 219 12.59 19.17 -18.03
CA LEU A 219 13.13 18.06 -17.24
C LEU A 219 12.17 17.62 -16.13
N ALA A 220 11.55 18.56 -15.41
CA ALA A 220 10.63 18.22 -14.31
C ALA A 220 9.38 17.51 -14.81
N ALA A 221 8.81 17.99 -15.91
CA ALA A 221 7.63 17.38 -16.54
C ALA A 221 7.93 16.01 -17.15
N SER A 222 9.09 15.85 -17.83
CA SER A 222 9.49 14.56 -18.39
C SER A 222 9.79 13.54 -17.29
N THR A 223 10.42 13.97 -16.19
CA THR A 223 10.67 13.14 -15.00
C THR A 223 9.36 12.65 -14.38
N TYR A 224 8.37 13.54 -14.19
CA TYR A 224 7.05 13.13 -13.71
C TYR A 224 6.39 12.09 -14.64
N ALA A 225 6.43 12.33 -15.96
CA ALA A 225 5.83 11.43 -16.94
C ALA A 225 6.47 10.03 -16.93
N LEU A 226 7.80 9.98 -16.92
CA LEU A 226 8.56 8.72 -16.84
C LEU A 226 8.28 7.99 -15.52
N LEU A 227 8.24 8.69 -14.39
CA LEU A 227 7.90 8.10 -13.10
C LEU A 227 6.48 7.49 -13.06
N GLU A 228 5.48 8.12 -13.70
CA GLU A 228 4.12 7.57 -13.73
C GLU A 228 4.03 6.30 -14.59
N PHE A 229 4.80 6.20 -15.69
CA PHE A 229 4.69 5.10 -16.65
C PHE A 229 5.71 3.97 -16.44
N GLU A 230 6.96 4.30 -16.15
CA GLU A 230 8.04 3.33 -15.92
C GLU A 230 8.29 3.09 -14.42
N GLY A 231 7.79 3.96 -13.54
CA GLY A 231 8.15 3.95 -12.12
C GLY A 231 9.52 4.56 -11.89
N LEU A 232 10.07 4.36 -10.69
CA LEU A 232 11.45 4.75 -10.40
C LEU A 232 12.40 3.77 -11.09
N THR A 233 13.03 4.21 -12.17
CA THR A 233 14.17 3.59 -12.84
C THR A 233 15.46 4.31 -12.49
N PHE A 234 16.62 3.77 -12.87
CA PHE A 234 17.88 4.50 -12.70
C PHE A 234 17.88 5.85 -13.43
N ASP A 235 17.34 5.90 -14.65
CA ASP A 235 17.26 7.14 -15.43
C ASP A 235 16.39 8.19 -14.73
N THR A 236 15.23 7.80 -14.20
CA THR A 236 14.38 8.73 -13.44
C THR A 236 14.99 9.14 -12.11
N ALA A 237 15.76 8.27 -11.44
CA ALA A 237 16.50 8.63 -10.23
C ALA A 237 17.59 9.66 -10.53
N MET A 238 18.27 9.53 -11.66
CA MET A 238 19.24 10.52 -12.13
C MET A 238 18.57 11.85 -12.50
N SER A 239 17.39 11.82 -13.14
CA SER A 239 16.65 13.05 -13.42
C SER A 239 16.16 13.73 -12.14
N LEU A 240 15.71 12.97 -11.12
CA LEU A 240 15.35 13.53 -9.82
C LEU A 240 16.55 14.22 -9.14
N LEU A 241 17.74 13.62 -9.22
CA LEU A 241 18.98 14.23 -8.74
C LEU A 241 19.28 15.55 -9.43
N GLU A 242 19.17 15.57 -10.76
CA GLU A 242 19.39 16.77 -11.56
C GLU A 242 18.38 17.88 -11.20
N LEU A 243 17.11 17.53 -10.93
CA LEU A 243 16.11 18.48 -10.45
C LEU A 243 16.50 19.12 -9.11
N GLU A 244 17.12 18.38 -8.18
CA GLU A 244 17.55 18.98 -6.91
C GLU A 244 18.60 20.09 -7.10
N GLU A 245 19.42 20.01 -8.14
CA GLU A 245 20.44 21.03 -8.45
C GLU A 245 19.80 22.38 -8.81
N TYR A 246 18.60 22.37 -9.41
CA TYR A 246 17.85 23.57 -9.77
C TYR A 246 17.05 24.17 -8.60
N ARG A 247 17.09 23.59 -7.39
CA ARG A 247 16.32 24.06 -6.22
C ARG A 247 16.47 25.57 -5.95
N GLU A 248 17.67 26.12 -6.14
CA GLU A 248 17.94 27.54 -5.87
C GLU A 248 18.02 28.40 -7.14
N THR A 249 18.09 27.75 -8.31
CA THR A 249 18.38 28.39 -9.60
C THR A 249 17.47 27.83 -10.68
N TRP A 250 16.24 28.33 -10.75
CA TRP A 250 15.27 28.00 -11.80
C TRP A 250 14.65 29.29 -12.38
N SER A 251 14.19 29.20 -13.61
CA SER A 251 13.67 30.29 -14.45
C SER A 251 12.28 29.98 -15.02
N ASP A 252 11.96 28.71 -15.28
CA ASP A 252 10.66 28.27 -15.74
C ASP A 252 9.63 28.29 -14.58
N PRO A 253 8.50 29.01 -14.72
CA PRO A 253 7.50 29.12 -13.65
C PRO A 253 6.76 27.81 -13.35
N TYR A 254 6.78 26.82 -14.24
CA TYR A 254 6.18 25.50 -14.03
C TYR A 254 7.12 24.50 -13.36
N TYR A 255 8.42 24.79 -13.25
CA TYR A 255 9.39 23.97 -12.53
C TYR A 255 8.90 23.51 -11.15
N PRO A 256 8.48 24.39 -10.22
CA PRO A 256 8.03 23.94 -8.89
C PRO A 256 6.76 23.08 -8.94
N ILE A 257 5.89 23.31 -9.93
CA ILE A 257 4.66 22.52 -10.11
C ILE A 257 5.02 21.09 -10.54
N TYR A 258 5.78 20.94 -11.62
CA TYR A 258 6.14 19.61 -12.13
C TYR A 258 7.10 18.87 -11.20
N THR A 259 7.97 19.58 -10.51
CA THR A 259 8.83 19.00 -9.47
C THR A 259 8.00 18.47 -8.30
N ALA A 260 6.98 19.22 -7.84
CA ALA A 260 6.05 18.70 -6.84
C ALA A 260 5.31 17.45 -7.34
N MET A 261 4.92 17.39 -8.63
CA MET A 261 4.31 16.18 -9.21
C MET A 261 5.28 14.99 -9.21
N ALA A 262 6.50 15.17 -9.71
CA ALA A 262 7.52 14.12 -9.81
C ALA A 262 7.91 13.58 -8.42
N PHE A 263 8.27 14.48 -7.49
CA PHE A 263 8.65 14.09 -6.14
C PHE A 263 7.47 13.53 -5.33
N SER A 264 6.22 13.84 -5.69
CA SER A 264 5.06 13.17 -5.09
C SER A 264 4.99 11.69 -5.44
N LEU A 265 5.48 11.25 -6.60
CA LEU A 265 5.44 9.84 -7.01
C LEU A 265 6.47 8.98 -6.25
N VAL A 266 7.58 9.58 -5.84
CA VAL A 266 8.64 8.93 -5.06
C VAL A 266 8.59 9.23 -3.57
N SER A 267 7.68 10.12 -3.14
CA SER A 267 7.41 10.40 -1.73
C SER A 267 6.27 9.54 -1.22
N GLU A 268 6.48 8.94 -0.06
CA GLU A 268 5.48 8.08 0.55
C GLU A 268 4.48 8.86 1.40
N LYS A 269 3.30 8.29 1.59
CA LYS A 269 2.29 8.88 2.47
C LYS A 269 2.79 8.85 3.91
N ARG A 270 2.79 10.01 4.56
CA ARG A 270 3.04 10.15 5.99
C ARG A 270 1.86 9.62 6.79
N ILE A 271 2.17 8.90 7.86
CA ILE A 271 1.21 8.36 8.82
C ILE A 271 1.47 9.05 10.15
N ARG A 272 0.42 9.43 10.87
CA ARG A 272 0.52 9.77 12.29
C ARG A 272 0.65 8.46 13.09
N ARG A 273 1.88 8.03 13.35
CA ARG A 273 2.25 6.76 14.03
C ARG A 273 1.78 6.68 15.50
N GLU A 274 1.41 7.82 16.08
CA GLU A 274 1.07 7.99 17.50
C GLU A 274 -0.14 7.13 17.91
N GLU A 275 -1.20 7.08 17.11
CA GLU A 275 -2.45 6.37 17.45
C GLU A 275 -2.27 4.84 17.44
N LEU A 276 -1.58 4.28 16.44
CA LEU A 276 -1.34 2.83 16.37
C LEU A 276 -0.38 2.36 17.47
N SER A 277 0.66 3.15 17.77
CA SER A 277 1.62 2.84 18.82
C SER A 277 0.95 2.76 20.20
N GLU A 278 0.08 3.73 20.52
CA GLU A 278 -0.67 3.75 21.78
C GLU A 278 -1.58 2.52 21.90
N ILE A 279 -2.37 2.22 20.86
CA ILE A 279 -3.32 1.09 20.91
C ILE A 279 -2.59 -0.27 20.95
N CYS A 280 -1.48 -0.42 20.23
CA CYS A 280 -0.65 -1.63 20.29
C CYS A 280 -0.05 -1.87 21.68
N SER A 281 0.30 -0.81 22.43
CA SER A 281 0.76 -0.95 23.82
C SER A 281 -0.35 -1.37 24.78
N ILE A 282 -1.57 -0.83 24.62
CA ILE A 282 -2.71 -1.10 25.52
C ILE A 282 -3.02 -2.59 25.60
N LEU A 283 -3.03 -3.31 24.47
CA LEU A 283 -3.32 -4.76 24.50
C LEU A 283 -2.34 -5.55 25.36
N SER A 284 -1.09 -5.10 25.48
CA SER A 284 -0.10 -5.76 26.32
C SER A 284 -0.38 -5.53 27.81
N GLU A 285 -0.89 -4.35 28.17
CA GLU A 285 -1.28 -3.99 29.54
C GLU A 285 -2.55 -4.71 30.01
N LEU A 286 -3.42 -5.09 29.07
CA LEU A 286 -4.68 -5.79 29.35
C LEU A 286 -4.55 -7.32 29.44
N GLN A 287 -3.34 -7.88 29.27
CA GLN A 287 -3.11 -9.32 29.31
C GLN A 287 -3.22 -9.86 30.75
N ASN A 288 -3.98 -10.95 30.93
CA ASN A 288 -4.10 -11.61 32.21
C ASN A 288 -2.83 -12.39 32.58
N GLY A 289 -2.70 -12.76 33.86
CA GLY A 289 -1.53 -13.50 34.37
C GLY A 289 -1.33 -14.89 33.73
N ASP A 290 -2.37 -15.49 33.15
CA ASP A 290 -2.32 -16.76 32.42
C ASP A 290 -1.85 -16.61 30.96
N GLY A 291 -1.64 -15.38 30.49
CA GLY A 291 -1.22 -15.06 29.12
C GLY A 291 -2.37 -14.84 28.13
N GLY A 292 -3.63 -15.08 28.51
CA GLY A 292 -4.79 -14.81 27.65
C GLY A 292 -5.42 -13.43 27.88
N TRP A 293 -6.50 -13.16 27.15
CA TRP A 293 -7.35 -11.98 27.34
C TRP A 293 -8.80 -12.36 27.53
N GLY A 294 -9.47 -11.68 28.47
CA GLY A 294 -10.92 -11.72 28.62
C GLY A 294 -11.63 -10.73 27.70
N VAL A 295 -12.96 -10.84 27.60
CA VAL A 295 -13.81 -9.89 26.83
C VAL A 295 -13.67 -8.46 27.36
N TYR A 296 -13.44 -8.33 28.67
CA TYR A 296 -13.11 -7.09 29.34
C TYR A 296 -11.84 -7.25 30.18
N SER A 297 -11.17 -6.14 30.47
CA SER A 297 -10.03 -6.09 31.38
C SER A 297 -10.36 -6.72 32.74
N GLY A 298 -9.49 -7.60 33.23
CA GLY A 298 -9.64 -8.27 34.53
C GLY A 298 -10.64 -9.43 34.56
N VAL A 299 -11.33 -9.74 33.46
CA VAL A 299 -12.18 -10.94 33.34
C VAL A 299 -11.34 -12.13 32.89
N SER A 300 -11.77 -13.36 33.24
CA SER A 300 -11.10 -14.59 32.84
C SER A 300 -10.82 -14.67 31.33
N SER A 301 -9.66 -15.25 31.00
CA SER A 301 -9.19 -15.35 29.63
C SER A 301 -10.11 -16.22 28.77
N ASN A 302 -10.35 -15.77 27.55
CA ASN A 302 -11.20 -16.42 26.56
C ASN A 302 -10.38 -16.72 25.29
N VAL A 303 -10.52 -17.93 24.76
CA VAL A 303 -9.76 -18.40 23.60
C VAL A 303 -10.11 -17.62 22.33
N MET A 304 -11.38 -17.29 22.11
CA MET A 304 -11.80 -16.50 20.95
C MET A 304 -11.23 -15.08 21.02
N VAL A 305 -11.32 -14.42 22.18
CA VAL A 305 -10.76 -13.07 22.36
C VAL A 305 -9.25 -13.09 22.16
N THR A 306 -8.57 -14.06 22.76
CA THR A 306 -7.12 -14.25 22.63
C THR A 306 -6.73 -14.48 21.17
N TYR A 307 -7.53 -15.18 20.37
CA TYR A 307 -7.29 -15.39 18.95
C TYR A 307 -7.34 -14.06 18.17
N TYR A 308 -8.34 -13.21 18.39
CA TYR A 308 -8.41 -11.90 17.70
C TYR A 308 -7.34 -10.93 18.16
N VAL A 309 -7.00 -10.95 19.46
CA VAL A 309 -5.89 -10.17 19.99
C VAL A 309 -4.58 -10.62 19.35
N LEU A 310 -4.31 -11.93 19.29
CA LEU A 310 -3.14 -12.49 18.58
C LEU A 310 -3.15 -12.12 17.10
N ASN A 311 -4.31 -12.14 16.42
CA ASN A 311 -4.42 -11.72 15.02
C ASN A 311 -4.04 -10.24 14.84
N SER A 312 -4.34 -9.40 15.83
CA SER A 312 -4.00 -7.98 15.82
C SER A 312 -2.53 -7.74 16.16
N PHE A 313 -1.95 -8.51 17.10
CA PHE A 313 -0.52 -8.50 17.38
C PHE A 313 0.36 -8.92 16.21
N LYS A 314 -0.18 -9.65 15.23
CA LYS A 314 0.51 -9.88 13.95
C LYS A 314 0.89 -8.58 13.25
N ARG A 315 0.14 -7.50 13.48
CA ARG A 315 0.37 -6.16 12.93
C ARG A 315 1.21 -5.28 13.85
N CYS A 316 1.05 -5.44 15.17
CA CYS A 316 1.83 -4.68 16.15
C CYS A 316 3.24 -5.26 16.35
N ASN A 317 3.34 -6.46 16.92
CA ASN A 317 4.60 -7.12 17.23
C ASN A 317 4.37 -8.63 17.47
N PRO A 318 4.57 -9.49 16.46
CA PRO A 318 4.30 -10.92 16.56
C PRO A 318 5.28 -11.71 17.43
N LYS A 319 6.41 -11.12 17.87
CA LYS A 319 7.43 -11.79 18.69
C LYS A 319 7.51 -11.27 20.12
N SER A 320 6.60 -10.39 20.53
CA SER A 320 6.59 -9.84 21.88
C SER A 320 6.45 -10.94 22.94
N GLU A 321 6.96 -10.67 24.14
CA GLU A 321 6.78 -11.57 25.29
C GLU A 321 5.29 -11.83 25.56
N THR A 322 4.46 -10.80 25.35
CA THR A 322 3.00 -10.88 25.38
C THR A 322 2.47 -11.96 24.43
N VAL A 323 2.95 -12.00 23.17
CA VAL A 323 2.55 -13.03 22.21
C VAL A 323 3.07 -14.41 22.62
N LYS A 324 4.30 -14.53 23.14
CA LYS A 324 4.84 -15.81 23.63
C LYS A 324 3.95 -16.40 24.75
N LYS A 325 3.55 -15.59 25.73
CA LYS A 325 2.62 -15.98 26.80
C LYS A 325 1.24 -16.38 26.26
N ALA A 326 0.73 -15.63 25.29
CA ALA A 326 -0.54 -15.92 24.66
C ALA A 326 -0.54 -17.23 23.87
N LEU A 327 0.53 -17.52 23.12
CA LEU A 327 0.67 -18.80 22.41
C LEU A 327 0.82 -19.97 23.40
N HIS A 328 1.45 -19.75 24.56
CA HIS A 328 1.49 -20.74 25.63
C HIS A 328 0.09 -21.02 26.19
N PHE A 329 -0.69 -19.96 26.49
CA PHE A 329 -2.10 -20.07 26.87
C PHE A 329 -2.91 -20.86 25.83
N MET A 330 -2.76 -20.52 24.54
CA MET A 330 -3.46 -21.23 23.45
C MET A 330 -3.09 -22.71 23.39
N ARG A 331 -1.81 -23.06 23.58
CA ARG A 331 -1.38 -24.47 23.59
C ARG A 331 -2.00 -25.26 24.73
N ILE A 332 -2.00 -24.71 25.95
CA ILE A 332 -2.65 -25.35 27.11
C ILE A 332 -4.14 -25.59 26.81
N ARG A 333 -4.85 -24.55 26.37
CA ARG A 333 -6.28 -24.65 26.07
C ARG A 333 -6.57 -25.62 24.92
N MET A 334 -5.74 -25.63 23.87
CA MET A 334 -5.86 -26.60 22.77
C MET A 334 -5.77 -28.04 23.28
N GLN A 335 -4.83 -28.34 24.18
CA GLN A 335 -4.64 -29.69 24.74
C GLN A 335 -5.81 -30.09 25.66
N GLU A 336 -6.22 -29.21 26.56
CA GLU A 336 -7.34 -29.46 27.48
C GLU A 336 -8.63 -29.74 26.73
N ILE A 337 -9.01 -28.85 25.80
CA ILE A 337 -10.24 -28.99 25.01
C ILE A 337 -10.12 -30.18 24.05
N GLY A 338 -8.93 -30.42 23.49
CA GLY A 338 -8.67 -31.57 22.63
C GLY A 338 -8.91 -32.91 23.33
N ASN A 339 -8.61 -33.00 24.63
CA ASN A 339 -8.93 -34.20 25.42
C ASN A 339 -10.44 -34.39 25.59
N GLU A 340 -11.21 -33.31 25.76
CA GLU A 340 -12.67 -33.40 25.79
C GLU A 340 -13.23 -33.89 24.44
N VAL A 341 -12.73 -33.34 23.32
CA VAL A 341 -13.11 -33.76 21.96
C VAL A 341 -12.76 -35.25 21.73
N LYS A 342 -11.65 -35.75 22.28
CA LYS A 342 -11.31 -37.18 22.19
C LYS A 342 -12.31 -38.06 22.95
N MET A 343 -12.81 -37.57 24.09
CA MET A 343 -13.74 -38.33 24.94
C MET A 343 -15.14 -38.42 24.33
N ASP A 344 -15.70 -37.30 23.87
CA ASP A 344 -17.09 -37.26 23.38
C ASP A 344 -17.23 -37.19 21.87
N ARG A 345 -16.13 -37.05 21.13
CA ARG A 345 -16.08 -36.92 19.65
C ARG A 345 -16.79 -35.68 19.11
N HIS A 346 -17.12 -34.67 19.92
CA HIS A 346 -17.75 -33.43 19.44
C HIS A 346 -16.71 -32.33 19.28
N LEU A 347 -16.55 -31.83 18.04
CA LEU A 347 -15.59 -30.77 17.75
C LEU A 347 -16.09 -29.44 18.34
N ARG A 348 -15.18 -28.70 18.98
CA ARG A 348 -15.49 -27.44 19.68
C ARG A 348 -14.81 -26.26 18.98
N LYS A 349 -15.50 -25.12 18.87
CA LYS A 349 -14.94 -23.90 18.27
C LYS A 349 -13.72 -23.38 19.04
N GLU A 350 -13.70 -23.55 20.36
CA GLU A 350 -12.60 -23.12 21.22
C GLU A 350 -11.32 -23.90 20.91
N TYR A 351 -11.41 -25.20 20.63
CA TYR A 351 -10.27 -25.99 20.14
C TYR A 351 -9.73 -25.43 18.83
N LEU A 352 -10.62 -25.12 17.89
CA LEU A 352 -10.25 -24.61 16.57
C LEU A 352 -9.62 -23.21 16.63
N TYR A 353 -10.11 -22.30 17.48
CA TYR A 353 -9.47 -20.99 17.66
C TYR A 353 -8.06 -21.09 18.27
N ALA A 354 -7.88 -21.97 19.26
CA ALA A 354 -6.57 -22.21 19.86
C ALA A 354 -5.59 -22.82 18.83
N LEU A 355 -6.05 -23.84 18.10
CA LEU A 355 -5.28 -24.50 17.05
C LEU A 355 -4.91 -23.53 15.93
N LEU A 356 -5.87 -22.78 15.40
CA LEU A 356 -5.63 -21.78 14.35
C LEU A 356 -4.63 -20.72 14.79
N SER A 357 -4.71 -20.26 16.05
CA SER A 357 -3.70 -19.32 16.60
C SER A 357 -2.28 -19.88 16.51
N LEU A 358 -2.11 -21.15 16.84
CA LEU A 358 -0.80 -21.82 16.80
C LEU A 358 -0.34 -22.10 15.37
N ILE A 359 -1.24 -22.52 14.47
CA ILE A 359 -0.94 -22.71 13.04
C ILE A 359 -0.47 -21.38 12.43
N GLU A 360 -1.24 -20.32 12.67
CA GLU A 360 -1.05 -18.99 12.12
C GLU A 360 0.23 -18.27 12.59
N TYR A 361 0.85 -18.78 13.66
CA TYR A 361 2.15 -18.34 14.19
C TYR A 361 3.26 -19.38 13.95
N ASN A 362 2.99 -20.43 13.16
CA ASN A 362 3.85 -21.58 12.92
C ASN A 362 4.44 -22.15 14.23
N ASN A 363 3.60 -22.24 15.26
CA ASN A 363 3.96 -22.62 16.62
C ASN A 363 3.57 -24.06 16.97
N LEU A 364 3.27 -24.90 15.97
CA LEU A 364 2.98 -26.32 16.17
C LEU A 364 4.18 -27.18 15.79
N THR A 365 4.48 -28.17 16.63
CA THR A 365 5.37 -29.27 16.29
C THR A 365 4.75 -30.18 15.23
N LYS A 366 5.57 -30.97 14.54
CA LYS A 366 5.07 -31.94 13.55
C LYS A 366 4.05 -32.92 14.14
N SER A 367 4.33 -33.43 15.35
CA SER A 367 3.42 -34.33 16.06
C SER A 367 2.08 -33.68 16.39
N GLU A 368 2.09 -32.41 16.85
CA GLU A 368 0.84 -31.68 17.13
C GLU A 368 0.02 -31.45 15.85
N LYS A 369 0.67 -31.20 14.70
CA LYS A 369 -0.02 -31.08 13.40
C LYS A 369 -0.72 -32.38 13.02
N GLU A 370 -0.01 -33.51 13.08
CA GLU A 370 -0.56 -34.84 12.76
C GLU A 370 -1.71 -35.22 13.71
N GLU A 371 -1.56 -34.95 15.00
CA GLU A 371 -2.60 -35.18 16.00
C GLU A 371 -3.83 -34.31 15.76
N ALA A 372 -3.65 -33.02 15.44
CA ALA A 372 -4.75 -32.11 15.13
C ALA A 372 -5.52 -32.55 13.89
N ILE A 373 -4.83 -32.95 12.81
CA ILE A 373 -5.47 -33.53 11.61
C ILE A 373 -6.29 -34.76 12.02
N SER A 374 -5.67 -35.71 12.73
CA SER A 374 -6.36 -36.95 13.15
C SER A 374 -7.58 -36.67 14.04
N LEU A 375 -7.48 -35.69 14.94
CA LEU A 375 -8.57 -35.35 15.85
C LEU A 375 -9.74 -34.70 15.10
N ILE A 376 -9.48 -33.73 14.23
CA ILE A 376 -10.52 -33.08 13.41
C ILE A 376 -11.21 -34.12 12.51
N MET A 377 -10.43 -34.96 11.82
CA MET A 377 -10.96 -35.95 10.87
C MET A 377 -11.77 -37.06 11.55
N SER A 378 -11.44 -37.41 12.81
CA SER A 378 -12.17 -38.44 13.57
C SER A 378 -13.28 -37.89 14.48
N SER A 379 -13.43 -36.57 14.54
CA SER A 379 -14.48 -35.90 15.31
C SER A 379 -15.74 -35.70 14.48
N THR A 380 -16.88 -35.58 15.16
CA THR A 380 -18.11 -35.09 14.57
C THR A 380 -18.09 -33.57 14.61
N TRP A 381 -18.32 -32.92 13.47
CA TRP A 381 -18.27 -31.46 13.35
C TRP A 381 -19.59 -30.81 13.79
N LYS A 382 -20.08 -31.25 14.94
CA LYS A 382 -21.32 -30.81 15.56
C LYS A 382 -21.11 -30.63 17.05
N ASP A 383 -21.91 -29.76 17.65
CA ASP A 383 -22.05 -29.65 19.10
C ASP A 383 -23.34 -30.33 19.58
N ASN A 384 -23.69 -30.15 20.85
CA ASN A 384 -24.90 -30.70 21.46
C ASN A 384 -26.20 -30.21 20.82
N LEU A 385 -26.11 -29.20 19.95
CA LEU A 385 -27.22 -28.57 19.27
C LEU A 385 -27.20 -28.86 17.76
N GLY A 386 -26.21 -29.58 17.23
CA GLY A 386 -26.14 -29.97 15.82
C GLY A 386 -24.92 -29.43 15.08
N LYS A 387 -24.89 -29.64 13.76
CA LYS A 387 -23.76 -29.25 12.91
C LYS A 387 -23.72 -27.74 12.68
N GLN A 388 -22.88 -27.03 13.44
CA GLN A 388 -22.84 -25.56 13.39
C GLN A 388 -21.98 -25.01 12.23
N PRO A 389 -22.46 -24.01 11.46
CA PRO A 389 -21.70 -23.39 10.37
C PRO A 389 -20.32 -22.86 10.77
N VAL A 390 -20.20 -22.18 11.91
CA VAL A 390 -18.90 -21.64 12.38
C VAL A 390 -17.89 -22.75 12.67
N ILE A 391 -18.31 -23.85 13.32
CA ILE A 391 -17.41 -24.98 13.63
C ILE A 391 -16.91 -25.60 12.33
N VAL A 392 -17.81 -25.82 11.38
CA VAL A 392 -17.48 -26.42 10.07
C VAL A 392 -16.52 -25.51 9.29
N ALA A 393 -16.79 -24.20 9.22
CA ALA A 393 -15.94 -23.25 8.50
C ALA A 393 -14.54 -23.16 9.11
N LEU A 394 -14.42 -23.11 10.44
CA LEU A 394 -13.13 -23.10 11.14
C LEU A 394 -12.37 -24.43 10.97
N ALA A 395 -13.07 -25.57 10.96
CA ALA A 395 -12.46 -26.88 10.74
C ALA A 395 -11.91 -27.03 9.31
N VAL A 396 -12.67 -26.60 8.29
CA VAL A 396 -12.20 -26.54 6.89
C VAL A 396 -10.95 -25.66 6.80
N LYS A 397 -10.99 -24.44 7.37
CA LYS A 397 -9.84 -23.54 7.39
C LYS A 397 -8.63 -24.21 8.06
N ALA A 398 -8.81 -24.82 9.23
CA ALA A 398 -7.71 -25.48 9.95
C ALA A 398 -7.09 -26.63 9.15
N LEU A 399 -7.90 -27.48 8.49
CA LEU A 399 -7.38 -28.58 7.68
C LEU A 399 -6.57 -28.09 6.47
N LEU A 400 -7.06 -27.06 5.77
CA LEU A 400 -6.33 -26.45 4.65
C LEU A 400 -4.98 -25.89 5.11
N GLU A 401 -4.97 -25.15 6.22
CA GLU A 401 -3.75 -24.56 6.81
C GLU A 401 -2.78 -25.63 7.38
N LEU A 402 -3.29 -26.81 7.73
CA LEU A 402 -2.49 -27.99 8.10
C LEU A 402 -1.96 -28.77 6.89
N GLY A 403 -2.28 -28.34 5.67
CA GLY A 403 -1.77 -28.92 4.42
C GLY A 403 -2.66 -30.00 3.80
N ILE A 404 -3.92 -30.14 4.24
CA ILE A 404 -4.87 -31.04 3.57
C ILE A 404 -5.31 -30.41 2.24
N PRO A 405 -5.24 -31.14 1.11
CA PRO A 405 -5.66 -30.63 -0.19
C PRO A 405 -7.13 -30.20 -0.22
N SER A 406 -7.41 -29.08 -0.89
CA SER A 406 -8.76 -28.51 -1.02
C SER A 406 -9.75 -29.39 -1.77
N ASN A 407 -9.28 -30.34 -2.58
CA ASN A 407 -10.07 -31.34 -3.30
C ASN A 407 -10.32 -32.62 -2.50
N SER A 408 -9.95 -32.67 -1.22
CA SER A 408 -10.31 -33.79 -0.36
C SER A 408 -11.83 -33.86 -0.18
N SER A 409 -12.40 -35.06 -0.22
CA SER A 409 -13.85 -35.27 -0.18
C SER A 409 -14.50 -34.60 1.03
N ILE A 410 -13.86 -34.69 2.20
CA ILE A 410 -14.36 -34.07 3.44
C ILE A 410 -14.44 -32.54 3.34
N ILE A 411 -13.48 -31.89 2.68
CA ILE A 411 -13.48 -30.44 2.50
C ILE A 411 -14.58 -30.06 1.51
N GLU A 412 -14.66 -30.73 0.36
CA GLU A 412 -15.68 -30.44 -0.65
C GLU A 412 -17.11 -30.63 -0.13
N GLU A 413 -17.37 -31.72 0.61
CA GLU A 413 -18.67 -32.00 1.22
C GLU A 413 -19.09 -30.93 2.21
N ASN A 414 -18.15 -30.48 3.06
CA ASN A 414 -18.43 -29.47 4.06
C ASN A 414 -18.56 -28.07 3.47
N LEU A 415 -17.80 -27.73 2.41
CA LEU A 415 -17.99 -26.49 1.66
C LEU A 415 -19.37 -26.45 0.98
N LYS A 416 -19.78 -27.54 0.32
CA LYS A 416 -21.13 -27.66 -0.27
C LYS A 416 -22.23 -27.52 0.78
N TRP A 417 -22.03 -28.13 1.95
CA TRP A 417 -22.96 -28.00 3.07
C TRP A 417 -23.04 -26.55 3.58
N LEU A 418 -21.91 -25.85 3.76
CA LEU A 418 -21.89 -24.44 4.18
C LEU A 418 -22.60 -23.54 3.17
N GLU A 419 -22.44 -23.77 1.87
CA GLU A 419 -23.17 -23.03 0.85
C GLU A 419 -24.67 -23.28 0.87
N LYS A 420 -25.09 -24.53 1.13
CA LYS A 420 -26.51 -24.88 1.29
C LYS A 420 -27.14 -24.18 2.49
N MET A 421 -26.38 -24.00 3.57
CA MET A 421 -26.85 -23.34 4.80
C MET A 421 -26.91 -21.82 4.68
N LYS A 422 -26.33 -21.23 3.63
CA LYS A 422 -26.36 -19.78 3.43
C LYS A 422 -27.78 -19.34 3.04
N ILE A 423 -28.44 -18.56 3.90
CA ILE A 423 -29.78 -18.02 3.67
C ILE A 423 -29.67 -16.50 3.59
N GLU A 424 -30.21 -15.91 2.51
CA GLU A 424 -30.19 -14.45 2.27
C GLU A 424 -28.79 -13.83 2.38
N GLY A 425 -27.77 -14.60 2.00
CA GLY A 425 -26.37 -14.18 2.05
C GLY A 425 -25.69 -14.35 3.41
N GLY A 426 -26.37 -14.82 4.46
CA GLY A 426 -25.81 -14.97 5.81
C GLY A 426 -25.84 -16.39 6.37
N TRP A 427 -25.13 -16.56 7.49
CA TRP A 427 -25.12 -17.79 8.29
C TRP A 427 -25.63 -17.55 9.70
N GLY A 428 -26.32 -18.54 10.25
CA GLY A 428 -26.91 -18.53 11.57
C GLY A 428 -26.65 -19.83 12.31
N PHE A 429 -27.42 -20.04 13.37
CA PHE A 429 -27.28 -21.18 14.26
C PHE A 429 -28.17 -22.34 13.83
N THR A 430 -27.66 -23.57 13.90
CA THR A 430 -28.43 -24.78 13.61
C THR A 430 -28.85 -25.46 14.91
N PHE A 431 -30.10 -25.86 15.02
CA PHE A 431 -30.60 -26.68 16.11
C PHE A 431 -31.15 -28.01 15.57
N GLU A 432 -30.49 -29.11 15.89
CA GLU A 432 -30.81 -30.45 15.43
C GLU A 432 -31.26 -31.33 16.59
N THR A 433 -32.40 -31.97 16.42
CA THR A 433 -32.92 -33.03 17.30
C THR A 433 -33.18 -34.28 16.46
N PRO A 434 -33.40 -35.45 17.09
CA PRO A 434 -33.75 -36.67 16.34
C PRO A 434 -35.00 -36.55 15.45
N TYR A 435 -35.83 -35.53 15.66
CA TYR A 435 -37.12 -35.37 14.97
C TYR A 435 -37.19 -34.14 14.07
N VAL A 436 -36.37 -33.11 14.33
CA VAL A 436 -36.46 -31.81 13.65
C VAL A 436 -35.09 -31.15 13.56
N GLU A 437 -34.80 -30.55 12.40
CA GLU A 437 -33.69 -29.62 12.17
C GLU A 437 -34.26 -28.21 11.97
N TRP A 438 -33.87 -27.27 12.83
CA TRP A 438 -34.20 -25.86 12.74
C TRP A 438 -32.97 -25.04 12.40
N TYR A 439 -33.16 -24.10 11.48
CA TYR A 439 -32.17 -23.07 11.21
C TYR A 439 -32.68 -21.75 11.78
N LEU A 440 -31.95 -21.20 12.75
CA LEU A 440 -32.22 -19.86 13.25
C LEU A 440 -31.67 -18.85 12.23
N ALA A 441 -32.42 -17.77 12.01
CA ALA A 441 -32.10 -16.74 11.03
C ALA A 441 -30.63 -16.29 11.14
N PRO A 442 -30.02 -15.85 10.02
CA PRO A 442 -28.63 -15.41 10.02
C PRO A 442 -28.32 -14.41 11.13
N THR A 443 -27.19 -14.60 11.80
CA THR A 443 -26.70 -13.70 12.83
C THR A 443 -25.38 -13.08 12.38
N TYR A 444 -25.18 -11.81 12.73
CA TYR A 444 -24.00 -11.07 12.29
C TYR A 444 -22.66 -11.69 12.70
N PRO A 445 -22.45 -12.08 13.97
CA PRO A 445 -21.18 -12.68 14.39
C PRO A 445 -20.85 -13.93 13.58
N GLU A 446 -21.79 -14.87 13.49
CA GLU A 446 -21.65 -16.12 12.76
C GLU A 446 -21.40 -15.89 11.26
N THR A 447 -22.15 -14.98 10.65
CA THR A 447 -22.00 -14.62 9.24
C THR A 447 -20.59 -14.09 8.95
N VAL A 448 -20.09 -13.17 9.77
CA VAL A 448 -18.76 -12.55 9.56
C VAL A 448 -17.63 -13.54 9.80
N GLU A 449 -17.76 -14.45 10.77
CA GLU A 449 -16.78 -15.52 11.00
C GLU A 449 -16.73 -16.51 9.84
N VAL A 450 -17.88 -17.05 9.43
CA VAL A 450 -17.95 -17.99 8.31
C VAL A 450 -17.45 -17.33 7.03
N PHE A 451 -17.86 -16.08 6.77
CA PHE A 451 -17.38 -15.32 5.63
C PHE A 451 -15.85 -15.18 5.63
N ASN A 452 -15.24 -14.77 6.74
CA ASN A 452 -13.79 -14.58 6.81
C ASN A 452 -13.01 -15.90 6.70
N ALA A 453 -13.56 -17.01 7.18
CA ALA A 453 -12.96 -18.33 7.01
C ALA A 453 -13.05 -18.82 5.55
N LEU A 454 -14.16 -18.55 4.86
CA LEU A 454 -14.42 -19.01 3.50
C LEU A 454 -13.86 -18.09 2.41
N LEU A 455 -13.70 -16.80 2.67
CA LEU A 455 -13.27 -15.81 1.67
C LEU A 455 -11.96 -16.20 0.95
N PRO A 456 -10.89 -16.65 1.65
CA PRO A 456 -9.66 -17.09 0.98
C PRO A 456 -9.85 -18.37 0.14
N ILE A 457 -10.90 -19.14 0.39
CA ILE A 457 -11.14 -20.47 -0.20
C ILE A 457 -12.07 -20.37 -1.41
N LEU A 458 -13.19 -19.67 -1.25
CA LEU A 458 -14.25 -19.56 -2.28
C LEU A 458 -14.09 -18.34 -3.17
N GLY A 459 -13.34 -17.34 -2.72
CA GLY A 459 -13.15 -16.07 -3.43
C GLY A 459 -14.37 -15.14 -3.34
N ARG A 460 -14.19 -13.92 -3.88
CA ARG A 460 -15.17 -12.83 -3.78
C ARG A 460 -16.47 -13.13 -4.53
N ASP A 461 -16.37 -13.72 -5.72
CA ASP A 461 -17.53 -13.88 -6.61
C ASP A 461 -18.60 -14.82 -6.02
N ARG A 462 -18.17 -15.91 -5.36
CA ARG A 462 -19.09 -16.86 -4.70
C ARG A 462 -19.73 -16.32 -3.42
N LEU A 463 -19.18 -15.25 -2.85
CA LEU A 463 -19.63 -14.63 -1.61
C LEU A 463 -20.21 -13.22 -1.82
N LYS A 464 -20.53 -12.87 -3.08
CA LYS A 464 -21.02 -11.53 -3.44
C LYS A 464 -22.31 -11.15 -2.71
N ASP A 465 -23.23 -12.08 -2.54
CA ASP A 465 -24.47 -11.88 -1.78
C ASP A 465 -24.21 -11.56 -0.31
N THR A 466 -23.25 -12.24 0.34
CA THR A 466 -22.83 -11.92 1.70
C THR A 466 -22.20 -10.52 1.79
N ILE A 467 -21.40 -10.14 0.79
CA ILE A 467 -20.81 -8.78 0.73
C ILE A 467 -21.91 -7.73 0.65
N GLU A 468 -22.93 -7.92 -0.17
CA GLU A 468 -24.07 -6.99 -0.28
C GLU A 468 -24.89 -6.92 1.02
N LEU A 469 -25.12 -8.05 1.71
CA LEU A 469 -25.74 -8.08 3.04
C LEU A 469 -24.95 -7.21 4.03
N MET A 470 -23.64 -7.47 4.17
CA MET A 470 -22.77 -6.72 5.09
C MET A 470 -22.66 -5.23 4.76
N LYS A 471 -22.79 -4.85 3.48
CA LYS A 471 -22.78 -3.43 3.06
C LYS A 471 -24.05 -2.70 3.48
N LYS A 472 -25.20 -3.34 3.37
CA LYS A 472 -26.52 -2.71 3.57
C LYS A 472 -26.86 -2.52 5.04
N GLU A 473 -26.49 -3.48 5.87
CA GLU A 473 -26.98 -3.57 7.24
C GLU A 473 -25.81 -3.56 8.24
N ALA A 474 -25.92 -2.71 9.27
CA ALA A 474 -24.88 -2.54 10.27
C ALA A 474 -25.05 -3.53 11.43
N PRO A 475 -23.99 -4.22 11.88
CA PRO A 475 -24.04 -4.99 13.11
C PRO A 475 -24.34 -4.10 14.33
N THR A 476 -25.13 -4.62 15.28
CA THR A 476 -25.48 -3.90 16.52
C THR A 476 -24.35 -3.92 17.56
N VAL A 477 -23.49 -4.93 17.53
CA VAL A 477 -22.37 -5.09 18.45
C VAL A 477 -21.14 -4.37 17.91
N GLU A 478 -20.56 -3.44 18.68
CA GLU A 478 -19.51 -2.53 18.22
C GLU A 478 -18.29 -3.23 17.61
N TRP A 479 -17.75 -4.26 18.27
CA TRP A 479 -16.57 -4.98 17.73
C TRP A 479 -16.91 -5.72 16.42
N VAL A 480 -18.14 -6.25 16.29
CA VAL A 480 -18.60 -6.92 15.07
C VAL A 480 -18.79 -5.89 13.97
N LYS A 481 -19.33 -4.71 14.30
CA LYS A 481 -19.49 -3.57 13.39
C LYS A 481 -18.13 -3.16 12.83
N LEU A 482 -17.14 -2.98 13.70
CA LEU A 482 -15.78 -2.62 13.30
C LEU A 482 -15.09 -3.76 12.52
N TYR A 483 -15.27 -5.02 12.90
CA TYR A 483 -14.73 -6.14 12.17
C TYR A 483 -15.33 -6.25 10.75
N THR A 484 -16.65 -6.11 10.64
CA THR A 484 -17.35 -6.11 9.35
C THR A 484 -16.87 -4.97 8.48
N TYR A 485 -16.76 -3.76 9.04
CA TYR A 485 -16.30 -2.58 8.34
C TYR A 485 -14.87 -2.77 7.78
N THR A 486 -13.94 -3.23 8.63
CA THR A 486 -12.56 -3.50 8.21
C THR A 486 -12.45 -4.63 7.19
N THR A 487 -13.34 -5.62 7.26
CA THR A 487 -13.44 -6.70 6.26
C THR A 487 -13.88 -6.15 4.90
N LEU A 488 -14.90 -5.30 4.86
CA LEU A 488 -15.37 -4.63 3.63
C LEU A 488 -14.30 -3.70 3.06
N LEU A 489 -13.62 -2.92 3.90
CA LEU A 489 -12.52 -2.05 3.44
C LEU A 489 -11.40 -2.83 2.75
N LYS A 490 -11.00 -3.99 3.27
CA LYS A 490 -10.00 -4.86 2.61
C LYS A 490 -10.43 -5.32 1.22
N LEU A 491 -11.74 -5.48 1.02
CA LEU A 491 -12.34 -5.85 -0.26
C LEU A 491 -12.58 -4.64 -1.18
N ARG A 492 -12.20 -3.43 -0.74
CA ARG A 492 -12.49 -2.15 -1.41
C ARG A 492 -14.00 -1.92 -1.58
N GLU A 493 -14.79 -2.44 -0.65
CA GLU A 493 -16.23 -2.25 -0.59
C GLU A 493 -16.56 -1.21 0.48
N LYS A 494 -17.43 -0.26 0.15
CA LYS A 494 -17.89 0.75 1.10
C LYS A 494 -19.29 0.39 1.61
N PRO A 495 -19.49 0.20 2.92
CA PRO A 495 -20.83 0.00 3.47
C PRO A 495 -21.68 1.27 3.37
N SER A 496 -23.01 1.13 3.42
CA SER A 496 -23.97 2.24 3.45
C SER A 496 -24.15 2.85 4.85
N TRP A 497 -23.36 2.40 5.81
CA TRP A 497 -23.37 2.81 7.21
C TRP A 497 -21.97 3.19 7.66
N GLU A 498 -21.89 3.96 8.74
CA GLU A 498 -20.64 4.49 9.28
C GLU A 498 -20.30 3.85 10.62
N VAL A 499 -19.01 3.93 10.99
CA VAL A 499 -18.49 3.47 12.27
C VAL A 499 -18.10 4.67 13.10
N ASP A 500 -18.69 4.78 14.28
CA ASP A 500 -18.23 5.71 15.30
C ASP A 500 -17.04 5.07 16.01
N ILE A 501 -15.88 5.71 15.91
CA ILE A 501 -14.68 5.26 16.61
C ILE A 501 -14.76 5.79 18.05
N PRO A 502 -14.80 4.92 19.09
CA PRO A 502 -14.94 5.36 20.47
C PRO A 502 -13.76 6.23 20.90
N SER A 503 -13.98 7.29 21.67
CA SER A 503 -12.90 8.18 22.13
C SER A 503 -12.15 7.68 23.37
N ASN A 504 -12.64 6.63 24.05
CA ASN A 504 -12.04 6.08 25.27
C ASN A 504 -11.75 4.58 25.13
N TYR A 505 -10.52 4.28 24.70
CA TYR A 505 -9.94 2.95 24.59
C TYR A 505 -9.32 2.59 25.95
N LYS A 506 -9.66 1.43 26.54
CA LYS A 506 -8.98 0.79 27.70
C LYS A 506 -9.74 -0.33 28.41
N ARG A 507 -10.86 -0.83 27.88
CA ARG A 507 -11.68 -1.81 28.63
C ARG A 507 -12.04 -3.10 27.90
N SER A 508 -11.94 -3.16 26.57
CA SER A 508 -12.30 -4.37 25.82
C SER A 508 -11.19 -4.75 24.85
N PRO A 509 -10.35 -5.74 25.22
CA PRO A 509 -9.29 -6.26 24.35
C PRO A 509 -9.80 -6.67 22.96
N LEU A 510 -11.04 -7.13 22.87
CA LEU A 510 -11.66 -7.51 21.59
C LEU A 510 -11.95 -6.30 20.70
N LEU A 511 -12.48 -5.22 21.26
CA LEU A 511 -12.71 -3.97 20.54
C LEU A 511 -11.38 -3.30 20.15
N ASP A 512 -10.43 -3.26 21.08
CA ASP A 512 -9.09 -2.70 20.88
C ASP A 512 -8.34 -3.47 19.76
N ALA A 513 -8.48 -4.80 19.71
CA ALA A 513 -7.99 -5.62 18.60
C ALA A 513 -8.61 -5.22 17.25
N MET A 514 -9.93 -5.00 17.19
CA MET A 514 -10.58 -4.56 15.96
C MET A 514 -10.18 -3.13 15.56
N LEU A 515 -9.90 -2.26 16.53
CA LEU A 515 -9.39 -0.91 16.28
C LEU A 515 -7.99 -0.93 15.66
N ILE A 516 -7.09 -1.78 16.14
CA ILE A 516 -5.78 -1.97 15.48
C ILE A 516 -5.98 -2.34 14.02
N ARG A 517 -6.90 -3.27 13.73
CA ARG A 517 -7.20 -3.65 12.34
C ARG A 517 -7.79 -2.50 11.54
N TYR A 518 -8.62 -1.66 12.15
CA TYR A 518 -9.16 -0.46 11.53
C TYR A 518 -8.08 0.57 11.21
N TYR A 519 -7.25 0.94 12.19
CA TYR A 519 -6.17 1.90 11.99
C TYR A 519 -5.13 1.37 11.00
N THR A 520 -4.93 0.05 10.89
CA THR A 520 -4.07 -0.50 9.81
C THR A 520 -4.64 -0.31 8.39
N LEU A 521 -5.90 0.10 8.25
CA LEU A 521 -6.60 0.28 6.98
C LEU A 521 -7.10 1.71 6.74
N SER A 522 -7.36 2.51 7.78
CA SER A 522 -8.03 3.81 7.68
C SER A 522 -7.61 4.81 8.79
N PRO A 523 -6.82 5.86 8.47
CA PRO A 523 -6.10 6.02 7.20
C PRO A 523 -5.14 4.85 7.03
N GLU A 524 -4.95 4.36 5.80
CA GLU A 524 -4.01 3.26 5.53
C GLU A 524 -2.66 3.57 6.20
N VAL A 525 -2.37 2.90 7.32
CA VAL A 525 -1.04 2.94 7.93
C VAL A 525 -0.13 2.31 6.89
N ALA A 526 0.70 3.13 6.25
CA ALA A 526 1.78 2.65 5.42
C ALA A 526 2.63 1.71 6.27
N TRP A 527 2.53 0.43 5.92
CA TRP A 527 3.34 -0.64 6.45
C TRP A 527 4.83 -0.29 6.36
N THR A 528 5.65 -0.89 7.23
CA THR A 528 7.10 -0.72 7.23
C THR A 528 7.67 -0.74 5.82
N ASN A 529 8.20 0.41 5.42
CA ASN A 529 8.75 0.67 4.10
C ASN A 529 10.14 1.32 4.28
N ILE A 530 10.89 1.45 3.18
CA ILE A 530 12.30 1.87 3.27
C ILE A 530 12.42 3.28 3.82
N HIS A 531 11.54 4.18 3.41
CA HIS A 531 11.53 5.55 3.89
C HIS A 531 11.26 5.66 5.40
N THR A 532 10.31 4.89 5.93
CA THR A 532 10.02 4.86 7.38
C THR A 532 11.23 4.39 8.16
N VAL A 533 11.91 3.34 7.69
CA VAL A 533 13.14 2.84 8.33
C VAL A 533 14.26 3.89 8.26
N PHE A 534 14.44 4.57 7.13
CA PHE A 534 15.45 5.62 7.00
C PHE A 534 15.18 6.84 7.88
N SER A 535 13.91 7.23 8.01
CA SER A 535 13.50 8.30 8.91
C SER A 535 13.82 7.95 10.37
N GLU A 536 13.58 6.70 10.77
CA GLU A 536 13.94 6.20 12.11
C GLU A 536 15.45 6.08 12.33
N PHE A 537 16.22 5.83 11.27
CA PHE A 537 17.68 5.74 11.31
C PHE A 537 18.37 7.11 11.38
N MET A 538 17.71 8.17 10.92
CA MET A 538 18.27 9.51 10.84
C MET A 538 18.76 10.00 12.21
N ASN A 539 20.02 10.46 12.27
CA ASN A 539 20.68 10.92 13.50
C ASN A 539 20.72 9.88 14.65
N ARG A 540 20.49 8.59 14.38
CA ARG A 540 20.54 7.52 15.40
C ARG A 540 21.81 6.68 15.27
N LYS A 541 22.06 5.88 16.31
CA LYS A 541 23.09 4.83 16.30
C LYS A 541 22.51 3.56 15.69
N ILE A 542 23.16 3.06 14.65
CA ILE A 542 22.73 1.89 13.88
C ILE A 542 23.81 0.80 13.99
N GLU A 543 23.43 -0.42 14.33
CA GLU A 543 24.35 -1.56 14.29
C GLU A 543 24.14 -2.37 13.00
N ILE A 544 25.22 -2.57 12.26
CA ILE A 544 25.22 -3.35 11.02
C ILE A 544 25.80 -4.72 11.32
N ARG A 545 24.98 -5.76 11.20
CA ARG A 545 25.41 -7.16 11.32
C ARG A 545 25.53 -7.76 9.93
N THR A 546 26.72 -8.21 9.58
CA THR A 546 27.00 -8.69 8.23
C THR A 546 27.72 -10.02 8.22
N MET A 547 27.39 -10.87 7.25
CA MET A 547 28.19 -12.04 6.86
C MET A 547 29.18 -11.73 5.73
N HIS A 548 29.18 -10.49 5.21
CA HIS A 548 30.01 -10.03 4.10
C HIS A 548 30.64 -8.67 4.42
N SER A 549 31.86 -8.68 4.95
CA SER A 549 32.54 -7.49 5.47
C SER A 549 32.57 -6.31 4.48
N LYS A 550 32.89 -6.56 3.21
CA LYS A 550 32.99 -5.52 2.18
C LYS A 550 31.64 -4.82 1.92
N LEU A 551 30.57 -5.57 1.64
CA LEU A 551 29.19 -5.06 1.62
C LEU A 551 28.83 -4.25 2.88
N GLY A 552 29.12 -4.78 4.07
CA GLY A 552 28.82 -4.08 5.32
C GLY A 552 29.51 -2.71 5.44
N ILE A 553 30.75 -2.58 4.95
CA ILE A 553 31.48 -1.30 4.90
C ILE A 553 30.84 -0.33 3.91
N LEU A 554 30.46 -0.79 2.71
CA LEU A 554 29.82 0.05 1.70
C LEU A 554 28.49 0.62 2.21
N ILE A 555 27.66 -0.25 2.78
CA ILE A 555 26.35 0.11 3.36
C ILE A 555 26.52 1.06 4.54
N SER A 556 27.48 0.79 5.44
CA SER A 556 27.83 1.67 6.56
C SER A 556 28.16 3.09 6.10
N ARG A 557 29.00 3.22 5.07
CA ARG A 557 29.38 4.53 4.51
C ARG A 557 28.20 5.25 3.87
N GLY A 558 27.41 4.55 3.06
CA GLY A 558 26.23 5.12 2.42
C GLY A 558 25.20 5.64 3.41
N LEU A 559 24.88 4.85 4.44
CA LEU A 559 23.93 5.25 5.49
C LEU A 559 24.47 6.37 6.38
N ALA A 560 25.75 6.34 6.75
CA ALA A 560 26.36 7.39 7.54
C ALA A 560 26.35 8.73 6.80
N ALA A 561 26.69 8.72 5.50
CA ALA A 561 26.72 9.91 4.66
C ALA A 561 25.31 10.46 4.36
N THR A 562 24.31 9.60 4.16
CA THR A 562 22.96 10.03 3.75
C THR A 562 22.09 10.41 4.94
N LEU A 563 22.16 9.65 6.04
CA LEU A 563 21.23 9.77 7.17
C LEU A 563 21.84 10.46 8.39
N ASN A 564 23.10 10.93 8.26
CA ASN A 564 23.89 11.46 9.39
C ASN A 564 23.88 10.52 10.60
N SER A 565 23.95 9.21 10.33
CA SER A 565 23.80 8.16 11.33
C SER A 565 25.16 7.66 11.84
N ASN A 566 25.22 7.27 13.11
CA ASN A 566 26.42 6.66 13.68
C ASN A 566 26.35 5.14 13.51
N THR A 567 27.10 4.60 12.56
CA THR A 567 27.06 3.16 12.24
C THR A 567 28.17 2.38 12.97
N LYS A 568 27.81 1.24 13.58
CA LYS A 568 28.74 0.26 14.17
C LYS A 568 28.66 -1.03 13.36
N LEU A 569 29.76 -1.44 12.74
CA LEU A 569 29.82 -2.67 11.95
C LEU A 569 30.28 -3.88 12.79
N GLU A 570 29.57 -4.98 12.69
CA GLU A 570 29.89 -6.26 13.31
C GLU A 570 29.82 -7.39 12.26
N VAL A 571 30.94 -8.07 12.05
CA VAL A 571 31.01 -9.23 11.14
C VAL A 571 30.73 -10.50 11.94
N VAL A 572 29.67 -11.21 11.58
CA VAL A 572 29.18 -12.40 12.30
C VAL A 572 29.19 -13.64 11.41
N ARG A 573 29.30 -14.82 12.02
CA ARG A 573 29.24 -16.10 11.30
C ARG A 573 27.81 -16.58 11.04
N SER A 574 26.88 -16.21 11.92
CA SER A 574 25.45 -16.48 11.77
C SER A 574 24.69 -15.25 12.22
N ILE A 575 23.58 -14.96 11.53
CA ILE A 575 22.79 -13.77 11.81
C ILE A 575 21.66 -14.13 12.76
N VAL A 576 21.65 -13.45 13.90
CA VAL A 576 20.50 -13.38 14.80
C VAL A 576 19.99 -11.95 14.75
N VAL A 577 18.76 -11.77 14.25
CA VAL A 577 18.09 -10.47 14.18
C VAL A 577 17.63 -10.07 15.58
N PRO A 578 18.12 -8.94 16.14
CA PRO A 578 17.79 -8.52 17.50
C PRO A 578 16.31 -8.19 17.69
N GLU A 579 15.82 -8.39 18.92
CA GLU A 579 14.42 -8.10 19.27
C GLU A 579 14.15 -6.58 19.41
N THR A 580 15.14 -5.75 19.74
CA THR A 580 14.99 -4.29 19.95
C THR A 580 16.17 -3.51 19.36
N GLY A 581 15.95 -2.25 18.96
CA GLY A 581 16.96 -1.30 18.47
C GLY A 581 17.04 -1.17 16.94
N TYR A 582 18.01 -0.40 16.45
CA TYR A 582 18.15 -0.03 15.03
C TYR A 582 19.26 -0.85 14.35
N TYR A 583 18.90 -1.72 13.41
CA TYR A 583 19.87 -2.63 12.78
C TYR A 583 19.78 -2.69 11.27
N VAL A 584 20.93 -2.87 10.64
CA VAL A 584 21.04 -3.31 9.25
C VAL A 584 21.54 -4.73 9.23
N ILE A 585 20.82 -5.61 8.57
CA ILE A 585 21.11 -7.03 8.48
C ILE A 585 21.56 -7.35 7.05
N VAL A 586 22.83 -7.71 6.88
CA VAL A 586 23.42 -7.97 5.56
C VAL A 586 23.75 -9.46 5.44
N ALA A 587 22.98 -10.18 4.63
CA ALA A 587 22.96 -11.65 4.63
C ALA A 587 22.79 -12.23 3.22
N PRO A 588 23.28 -13.45 2.95
CA PRO A 588 22.83 -14.22 1.80
C PRO A 588 21.31 -14.43 1.81
N ILE A 589 20.69 -14.45 0.63
CA ILE A 589 19.28 -14.81 0.49
C ILE A 589 19.06 -16.23 1.04
N GLY A 590 18.10 -16.38 1.96
CA GLY A 590 17.76 -17.64 2.63
C GLY A 590 18.28 -17.78 4.06
N GLU A 591 19.29 -16.99 4.45
CA GLU A 591 19.82 -17.03 5.83
C GLU A 591 18.90 -16.35 6.85
N VAL A 592 18.12 -15.36 6.39
CA VAL A 592 17.14 -14.64 7.21
C VAL A 592 15.84 -14.54 6.44
N ASP A 593 14.72 -14.75 7.13
CA ASP A 593 13.39 -14.53 6.59
C ASP A 593 12.86 -13.14 6.99
N PRO A 594 12.96 -12.13 6.11
CA PRO A 594 12.46 -10.80 6.38
C PRO A 594 10.93 -10.74 6.42
N SER A 595 10.20 -11.73 5.90
CA SER A 595 8.72 -11.75 5.95
C SER A 595 8.18 -11.77 7.38
N VAL A 596 9.01 -12.27 8.31
CA VAL A 596 8.77 -12.26 9.75
C VAL A 596 8.73 -10.84 10.33
N TYR A 597 9.49 -9.92 9.73
CA TYR A 597 9.67 -8.53 10.16
C TYR A 597 8.96 -7.53 9.24
N ASN A 598 8.56 -7.98 8.04
CA ASN A 598 7.74 -7.25 7.09
C ASN A 598 6.84 -8.21 6.30
N ARG A 599 5.61 -8.41 6.80
CA ARG A 599 4.64 -9.37 6.22
C ARG A 599 4.13 -9.00 4.82
N ARG A 600 4.49 -7.83 4.28
CA ARG A 600 4.13 -7.47 2.89
C ARG A 600 5.04 -8.08 1.85
N ILE A 601 6.16 -8.63 2.30
CA ILE A 601 7.13 -9.30 1.45
C ILE A 601 6.97 -10.80 1.66
N THR A 602 6.68 -11.50 0.57
CA THR A 602 6.67 -12.95 0.50
C THR A 602 7.94 -13.38 -0.21
N ILE A 603 8.79 -14.15 0.46
CA ILE A 603 9.94 -14.79 -0.19
C ILE A 603 9.61 -16.26 -0.36
N GLN A 604 9.67 -16.73 -1.60
CA GLN A 604 9.45 -18.14 -1.94
C GLN A 604 10.70 -18.70 -2.60
N ALA A 605 11.10 -19.89 -2.19
CA ALA A 605 12.17 -20.65 -2.82
C ALA A 605 11.58 -21.95 -3.36
N GLU A 606 11.33 -22.00 -4.67
CA GLU A 606 10.78 -23.18 -5.35
C GLU A 606 11.72 -23.65 -6.45
N ALA A 607 12.10 -24.92 -6.43
CA ALA A 607 12.95 -25.54 -7.45
C ALA A 607 14.27 -24.78 -7.74
N GLY A 608 14.88 -24.17 -6.71
CA GLY A 608 16.11 -23.38 -6.83
C GLY A 608 15.91 -21.97 -7.39
N LYS A 609 14.68 -21.55 -7.67
CA LYS A 609 14.32 -20.17 -8.02
C LYS A 609 13.80 -19.46 -6.78
N VAL A 610 14.43 -18.34 -6.44
CA VAL A 610 13.92 -17.46 -5.40
C VAL A 610 13.07 -16.37 -6.04
N THR A 611 11.88 -16.15 -5.49
CA THR A 611 11.01 -15.04 -5.86
C THR A 611 10.72 -14.17 -4.65
N ILE A 612 10.52 -12.88 -4.91
CA ILE A 612 10.07 -11.90 -3.93
C ILE A 612 8.77 -11.29 -4.45
N ASP A 613 7.67 -11.55 -3.77
CA ASP A 613 6.31 -11.22 -4.22
C ASP A 613 6.04 -11.66 -5.67
N GLY A 614 6.47 -12.88 -6.01
CA GLY A 614 6.32 -13.46 -7.34
C GLY A 614 7.35 -12.97 -8.38
N ILE A 615 8.22 -12.03 -8.03
CA ILE A 615 9.26 -11.53 -8.94
C ILE A 615 10.52 -12.40 -8.83
N PRO A 616 10.97 -13.03 -9.90
CA PRO A 616 12.14 -13.90 -9.87
C PRO A 616 13.45 -13.11 -9.71
N LEU A 617 14.36 -13.66 -8.90
CA LEU A 617 15.73 -13.19 -8.73
C LEU A 617 16.67 -13.96 -9.65
N ASN A 618 16.55 -13.71 -10.95
CA ASN A 618 17.24 -14.43 -12.03
C ASN A 618 18.50 -13.72 -12.56
N GLY A 619 18.97 -12.65 -11.90
CA GLY A 619 20.22 -11.98 -12.27
C GLY A 619 21.45 -12.79 -11.88
N GLU A 620 22.59 -12.50 -12.51
CA GLU A 620 23.89 -13.06 -12.12
C GLU A 620 24.39 -12.50 -10.78
N GLY A 621 23.99 -11.27 -10.48
CA GLY A 621 24.12 -10.63 -9.17
C GLY A 621 22.76 -10.09 -8.74
N ASN A 622 22.37 -10.36 -7.50
CA ASN A 622 21.09 -9.91 -6.93
C ASN A 622 21.36 -9.24 -5.59
N LEU A 623 20.79 -8.06 -5.39
CA LEU A 623 20.76 -7.33 -4.14
C LEU A 623 19.31 -6.94 -3.85
N VAL A 624 18.84 -7.20 -2.64
CA VAL A 624 17.46 -6.94 -2.22
C VAL A 624 17.47 -6.15 -0.92
N ILE A 625 16.83 -4.99 -0.93
CA ILE A 625 16.73 -4.11 0.24
C ILE A 625 15.28 -4.18 0.75
N ILE A 626 15.09 -4.72 1.95
CA ILE A 626 13.78 -4.91 2.56
C ILE A 626 13.75 -4.19 3.91
N PRO A 627 12.82 -3.26 4.14
CA PRO A 627 12.61 -2.65 5.43
C PRO A 627 11.87 -3.62 6.36
N GLY A 628 12.09 -3.51 7.66
CA GLY A 628 11.37 -4.29 8.67
C GLY A 628 11.37 -3.60 10.03
N GLU A 629 10.63 -4.15 10.96
CA GLU A 629 10.51 -3.61 12.32
C GLU A 629 10.76 -4.70 13.36
N ASN A 630 11.35 -4.29 14.49
CA ASN A 630 11.44 -5.11 15.69
C ASN A 630 10.65 -4.45 16.83
N ARG A 631 10.75 -4.95 18.06
CA ARG A 631 9.89 -4.52 19.18
C ARG A 631 10.01 -3.03 19.49
N GLU A 632 11.21 -2.48 19.38
CA GLU A 632 11.55 -1.11 19.79
C GLU A 632 12.60 -0.53 18.82
N GLY A 633 12.30 -0.57 17.52
CA GLY A 633 13.23 -0.08 16.52
C GLY A 633 12.92 -0.50 15.09
N ALA A 634 13.80 -0.09 14.19
CA ALA A 634 13.70 -0.32 12.76
C ALA A 634 14.81 -1.27 12.28
N LEU A 635 14.51 -2.04 11.24
CA LEU A 635 15.40 -2.99 10.60
C LEU A 635 15.51 -2.67 9.11
N LEU A 636 16.70 -2.82 8.56
CA LEU A 636 16.91 -2.85 7.11
C LEU A 636 17.63 -4.14 6.75
N PHE A 637 16.97 -5.02 6.02
CA PHE A 637 17.58 -6.21 5.44
C PHE A 637 18.20 -5.86 4.09
N VAL A 638 19.46 -6.22 3.90
CA VAL A 638 20.17 -6.14 2.62
C VAL A 638 20.60 -7.55 2.28
N LEU A 639 19.76 -8.24 1.52
CA LEU A 639 19.95 -9.62 1.12
C LEU A 639 20.67 -9.70 -0.22
N TYR A 640 21.60 -10.63 -0.37
CA TYR A 640 22.39 -10.76 -1.61
C TYR A 640 22.53 -12.21 -2.08
N ASN A 641 22.73 -12.40 -3.38
CA ASN A 641 23.15 -13.66 -3.98
C ASN A 641 23.85 -13.39 -5.32
N GLY A 642 24.76 -14.26 -5.73
CA GLY A 642 25.45 -14.16 -7.03
C GLY A 642 26.73 -13.34 -7.01
N LYS A 643 27.22 -12.99 -8.20
CA LYS A 643 28.47 -12.26 -8.43
C LYS A 643 28.27 -10.75 -8.32
N ASN A 644 29.37 -10.01 -8.18
CA ASN A 644 29.44 -8.54 -8.26
C ASN A 644 28.48 -7.77 -7.34
N VAL A 645 27.96 -8.41 -6.28
CA VAL A 645 27.04 -7.80 -5.31
C VAL A 645 27.65 -6.60 -4.60
N ASP A 646 28.97 -6.57 -4.42
CA ASP A 646 29.70 -5.41 -3.88
C ASP A 646 29.49 -4.16 -4.74
N ARG A 647 29.57 -4.31 -6.06
CA ARG A 647 29.44 -3.19 -7.00
C ARG A 647 28.00 -2.71 -7.07
N LEU A 648 27.04 -3.62 -7.02
CA LEU A 648 25.62 -3.28 -6.85
C LEU A 648 25.38 -2.48 -5.57
N ALA A 649 25.92 -2.93 -4.43
CA ALA A 649 25.77 -2.21 -3.17
C ALA A 649 26.44 -0.84 -3.19
N GLU A 650 27.60 -0.70 -3.84
CA GLU A 650 28.26 0.59 -4.01
C GLU A 650 27.37 1.60 -4.75
N ILE A 651 26.69 1.17 -5.81
CA ILE A 651 25.77 2.01 -6.60
C ILE A 651 24.52 2.35 -5.79
N MET A 652 23.90 1.35 -5.16
CA MET A 652 22.59 1.52 -4.49
C MET A 652 22.68 2.26 -3.16
N PHE A 653 23.82 2.15 -2.48
CA PHE A 653 24.12 2.89 -1.24
C PHE A 653 24.96 4.15 -1.51
N ASP A 654 25.13 4.56 -2.76
CA ASP A 654 25.59 5.90 -3.08
C ASP A 654 24.59 6.92 -2.47
N PRO A 655 25.02 7.93 -1.71
CA PRO A 655 24.11 8.88 -1.07
C PRO A 655 23.16 9.61 -2.02
N ARG A 656 23.52 9.69 -3.30
CA ARG A 656 22.67 10.25 -4.35
C ARG A 656 21.50 9.31 -4.68
N ILE A 657 21.71 8.00 -4.74
CA ILE A 657 20.64 7.03 -5.06
C ILE A 657 19.87 6.61 -3.80
N LEU A 658 20.58 6.41 -2.69
CA LEU A 658 20.03 5.83 -1.46
C LEU A 658 18.78 6.57 -0.95
N ARG A 659 18.75 7.90 -1.06
CA ARG A 659 17.63 8.73 -0.59
C ARG A 659 16.31 8.55 -1.35
N TYR A 660 16.36 7.93 -2.53
CA TYR A 660 15.19 7.65 -3.38
C TYR A 660 14.65 6.24 -3.19
N LEU A 661 15.33 5.41 -2.39
CA LEU A 661 14.83 4.08 -2.09
C LEU A 661 13.54 4.19 -1.28
N HIS A 662 12.48 3.58 -1.83
CA HIS A 662 11.15 3.59 -1.27
C HIS A 662 10.47 2.24 -1.52
N GLY A 663 9.25 2.10 -1.01
CA GLY A 663 8.45 0.89 -1.18
C GLY A 663 8.72 -0.16 -0.10
N LYS A 664 8.03 -1.29 -0.24
CA LYS A 664 8.16 -2.43 0.68
C LYS A 664 9.38 -3.29 0.39
N ALA A 665 10.00 -3.17 -0.78
CA ALA A 665 11.32 -3.70 -1.09
C ALA A 665 11.90 -3.06 -2.35
N VAL A 666 13.23 -3.12 -2.50
CA VAL A 666 13.94 -2.80 -3.73
C VAL A 666 14.72 -4.02 -4.17
N ILE A 667 14.47 -4.48 -5.38
CA ILE A 667 15.17 -5.61 -6.01
C ILE A 667 16.12 -5.04 -7.07
N VAL A 668 17.39 -5.38 -6.97
CA VAL A 668 18.44 -4.93 -7.89
C VAL A 668 19.07 -6.18 -8.49
N ARG A 669 19.04 -6.28 -9.81
CA ARG A 669 19.54 -7.41 -10.58
C ARG A 669 20.58 -6.92 -11.56
N TRP A 670 21.67 -7.66 -11.71
CA TRP A 670 22.66 -7.44 -12.75
C TRP A 670 22.64 -8.61 -13.73
N TYR A 671 22.69 -8.27 -15.01
CA TYR A 671 22.85 -9.22 -16.11
C TYR A 671 24.06 -8.80 -16.94
N ASP A 672 25.06 -9.67 -17.03
CA ASP A 672 26.24 -9.45 -17.87
C ASP A 672 25.84 -9.61 -19.35
N ARG A 673 25.37 -8.52 -19.97
CA ARG A 673 24.81 -8.56 -21.34
C ARG A 673 25.92 -8.53 -22.38
N ASN A 674 27.03 -7.86 -22.06
CA ASN A 674 28.18 -7.73 -22.96
C ASN A 674 29.24 -8.83 -22.72
N ASN A 675 29.12 -9.64 -21.66
CA ASN A 675 30.04 -10.71 -21.25
C ASN A 675 31.44 -10.22 -20.87
N ASP A 676 31.58 -9.01 -20.33
CA ASP A 676 32.85 -8.48 -19.85
C ASP A 676 33.08 -8.70 -18.34
N GLY A 677 32.05 -9.14 -17.62
CA GLY A 677 32.10 -9.41 -16.18
C GLY A 677 32.12 -8.15 -15.30
N GLU A 678 32.03 -6.96 -15.89
CA GLU A 678 31.95 -5.68 -15.20
C GLU A 678 30.48 -5.27 -15.03
N VAL A 679 30.20 -4.46 -14.00
CA VAL A 679 28.83 -3.97 -13.79
C VAL A 679 28.68 -2.60 -14.43
N GLU A 680 27.99 -2.56 -15.56
CA GLU A 680 27.60 -1.31 -16.21
C GLU A 680 26.18 -0.87 -15.81
N MET A 681 25.91 0.43 -15.80
CA MET A 681 24.59 0.96 -15.41
C MET A 681 23.45 0.43 -16.28
N LYS A 682 23.71 0.19 -17.58
CA LYS A 682 22.71 -0.32 -18.55
C LYS A 682 22.37 -1.80 -18.34
N GLU A 683 23.13 -2.48 -17.50
CA GLU A 683 22.99 -3.89 -17.16
C GLU A 683 22.31 -4.12 -15.82
N ILE A 684 22.03 -3.04 -15.09
CA ILE A 684 21.33 -3.07 -13.80
C ILE A 684 19.83 -2.87 -14.04
N ASP A 685 19.05 -3.80 -13.51
CA ASP A 685 17.60 -3.78 -13.46
C ASP A 685 17.15 -3.58 -12.01
N VAL A 686 16.59 -2.40 -11.72
CA VAL A 686 16.07 -2.04 -10.40
C VAL A 686 14.56 -2.06 -10.43
N LYS A 687 13.95 -2.75 -9.45
CA LYS A 687 12.51 -2.83 -9.28
C LYS A 687 12.10 -2.47 -7.86
N PHE A 688 11.25 -1.46 -7.73
CA PHE A 688 10.66 -0.99 -6.48
C PHE A 688 9.29 -1.67 -6.28
N LEU A 689 9.02 -2.18 -5.08
CA LEU A 689 7.81 -2.97 -4.74
C LEU A 689 6.81 -2.28 -3.83
#